data_AF-A0A7R7ZY31-F1
#
_entry.id   AF-A0A7R7ZY31-F1
#
_cell.length_a   1.000
_cell.length_b   1.000
_cell.length_c   1.000
_cell.angle_alpha   90.00
_cell.angle_beta   90.00
_cell.angle_gamma   90.00
#
_symmetry.space_group_name_H-M   'P 1'
#
loop_
_entity.id
_entity.type
_entity.pdbx_description
1 polymer ?
#
loop_
_entity_poly.entity_id
_entity_poly.type
_entity_poly.pdbx_seq_one_letter_code
_entity_poly.pdbx_strand_id
1 'polypeptide(L)'
;MDEEGDDMEPNEDEDMEDDYVDEDEESEEEAADALNGSESPLDLGFAPNGHYGIDAATPDLFTSAGAQEALHPLRRTADRVTRQIEAFAEKLDRFKQKGNRSEDLSNYQAAYNLVKSYQTLAQDAISDITKQNTLKRAKLGLGAARSNGSASFDPKTAEELRRLQLEADTWRLLLNLISRDDPPRRADSKKSQESIFQNLHRYSPDRDVWDQFLTADHYATECVIILKWLERSAKYSTQDVDYLISELESQAERGQGSWSHGWLYTKETIKGQKRLRAWPQPLEPNDPGITATLLSSDKSEPLVTQLDPDAVTRQRQSLQKQDQFYERATWMTCWKMLRHGESWFKIREWCAERLETWRAVSICGTSVDVETHTGRTPVDDGHTRLMNWRSQESWRAACSALARNPHAEDFERAVYALLCGETEAAFKVCHTWDDYLFVHFNSVLLSRYQGFCKQFQRKLSHSPTTPVAFVPEPAGYAEFNKFVQYTRGNERVGSEARNPYRTIQATILGKGYDAFFYSLAQAVSQVANNKSDASSFVPDVSPTSVDDSLVIAAEDGDALRIATHLYIVAHSIGYVRADTQFYNTACVNVIGYIANLESLGVVDIIPLYASLLPEDLTRSVLAQVLIEIVDPRERKNLVRLMEKHGIDVEAVLQTQWEWLSVNVSAIDHSRTVKRHPKVVNRKDGNLELVPVKTDFIGTEISESDENVIRSLEWLRYVDGQWGRICQLGSLLYRKFYISGRLSAARELCRRMKLSDISREMFGFDISEFSLDVAAMQEVNTPEPSSPTKSRLLSSPHKRSRSRTNGVASGSQASILLQQSQTMRDLEVLILALDALERYAINYEKLENNKRRRDSGMLKDLREGLQEALDDTSVQIDVMLDEWLVNYENEAEKEELEEIRNTYIPEVFLDYHNTMYFSAHVLSSELLVQCMNLATQVAEVEHLTSSFVAARRVGELMNALAVSSKSMVNTHAKPGVRLLGGESLGIWAPQVSDEENDTTQEQ
;
A
#
# COMPACT_ATOMS: atom_id res chain seq x y z
N MET A 1 -19.19 29.76 -50.73
CA MET A 1 -20.14 30.51 -49.87
C MET A 1 -19.48 30.60 -48.52
N ASP A 2 -18.45 31.44 -48.47
CA ASP A 2 -18.25 32.56 -47.57
C ASP A 2 -19.08 32.60 -46.28
N GLU A 3 -18.36 32.62 -45.17
CA GLU A 3 -18.65 33.24 -43.85
C GLU A 3 -17.27 33.26 -43.15
N GLU A 4 -16.46 34.33 -43.21
CA GLU A 4 -16.54 35.59 -42.43
C GLU A 4 -16.91 35.29 -40.96
N GLY A 5 -16.06 35.44 -39.94
CA GLY A 5 -15.04 36.46 -39.72
C GLY A 5 -15.59 37.43 -38.67
N ASP A 6 -15.38 37.14 -37.39
CA ASP A 6 -15.63 38.10 -36.31
C ASP A 6 -14.61 37.89 -35.18
N ASP A 7 -13.63 38.80 -35.15
CA ASP A 7 -12.70 39.04 -34.06
C ASP A 7 -13.44 39.79 -32.95
N MET A 8 -13.47 39.23 -31.73
CA MET A 8 -13.86 39.96 -30.52
C MET A 8 -12.85 39.65 -29.41
N GLU A 9 -11.91 40.59 -29.24
CA GLU A 9 -11.21 40.82 -27.98
C GLU A 9 -12.23 41.22 -26.89
N PRO A 10 -12.10 40.72 -25.65
CA PRO A 10 -12.62 41.39 -24.49
C PRO A 10 -11.48 42.03 -23.68
N ASN A 11 -11.74 43.29 -23.33
CA ASN A 11 -10.93 44.20 -22.52
C ASN A 11 -10.50 43.60 -21.18
N GLU A 12 -9.27 43.95 -20.80
CA GLU A 12 -8.79 44.03 -19.42
C GLU A 12 -9.65 45.04 -18.65
N ASP A 13 -10.22 44.62 -17.51
CA ASP A 13 -10.56 45.44 -16.34
C ASP A 13 -11.31 44.56 -15.32
N GLU A 14 -10.58 43.97 -14.36
CA GLU A 14 -11.18 43.51 -13.09
C GLU A 14 -10.32 44.05 -11.93
N ASP A 15 -10.87 45.08 -11.29
CA ASP A 15 -10.51 45.58 -9.97
C ASP A 15 -10.68 44.47 -8.92
N MET A 16 -9.61 44.13 -8.21
CA MET A 16 -9.66 43.33 -6.98
C MET A 16 -9.20 44.21 -5.82
N GLU A 17 -10.15 44.60 -4.98
CA GLU A 17 -9.94 45.23 -3.68
C GLU A 17 -9.26 44.22 -2.73
N ASP A 18 -8.05 44.56 -2.29
CA ASP A 18 -7.32 43.92 -1.20
C ASP A 18 -7.90 44.40 0.15
N ASP A 19 -8.57 43.54 0.90
CA ASP A 19 -8.83 43.72 2.34
C ASP A 19 -8.08 42.64 3.13
N TYR A 20 -6.85 42.98 3.54
CA TYR A 20 -6.09 42.29 4.57
C TYR A 20 -6.44 42.90 5.93
N VAL A 21 -6.96 42.09 6.86
CA VAL A 21 -7.07 42.44 8.28
C VAL A 21 -5.95 41.71 9.02
N ASP A 22 -5.01 42.50 9.51
CA ASP A 22 -3.95 42.13 10.46
C ASP A 22 -4.53 41.78 11.84
N GLU A 23 -4.07 40.69 12.44
CA GLU A 23 -4.02 40.54 13.90
C GLU A 23 -2.61 40.08 14.29
N ASP A 24 -1.84 41.08 14.74
CA ASP A 24 -0.59 40.94 15.48
C ASP A 24 -0.85 40.39 16.88
N GLU A 25 -0.05 39.44 17.36
CA GLU A 25 0.26 39.34 18.79
C GLU A 25 1.75 39.13 19.03
N GLU A 26 2.29 40.10 19.76
CA GLU A 26 3.66 40.31 20.20
C GLU A 26 4.11 39.28 21.24
N SER A 27 5.36 38.85 21.15
CA SER A 27 6.04 38.10 22.21
C SER A 27 6.94 39.03 23.02
N GLU A 28 6.53 39.38 24.24
CA GLU A 28 7.37 40.07 25.23
C GLU A 28 8.25 39.08 26.01
N GLU A 29 9.52 39.46 26.17
CA GLU A 29 10.51 38.86 27.05
C GLU A 29 10.30 39.31 28.51
N GLU A 30 10.41 38.41 29.48
CA GLU A 30 10.86 38.78 30.83
C GLU A 30 11.83 37.73 31.40
N ALA A 31 12.95 38.25 31.92
CA ALA A 31 14.02 37.53 32.58
C ALA A 31 13.79 37.45 34.10
N ALA A 32 14.19 36.35 34.74
CA ALA A 32 14.53 36.36 36.16
C ALA A 32 15.55 35.26 36.53
N ASP A 33 16.53 35.71 37.29
CA ASP A 33 17.72 35.00 37.79
C ASP A 33 17.45 34.06 38.99
N ALA A 34 18.31 33.04 39.06
CA ALA A 34 19.00 32.50 40.25
C ALA A 34 18.30 31.62 41.33
N LEU A 35 18.98 30.47 41.55
CA LEU A 35 19.32 29.76 42.82
C LEU A 35 18.57 28.47 43.24
N ASN A 36 19.38 27.40 43.24
CA ASN A 36 19.57 26.33 44.25
C ASN A 36 18.71 25.04 44.30
N GLY A 37 19.45 23.92 44.35
CA GLY A 37 19.14 22.68 45.09
C GLY A 37 19.01 21.43 44.21
N SER A 38 20.07 20.65 44.00
CA SER A 38 20.38 19.36 44.70
C SER A 38 19.30 18.28 44.51
N GLU A 39 19.53 17.03 44.14
CA GLU A 39 20.67 16.12 44.30
C GLU A 39 20.24 14.77 43.67
N SER A 40 21.12 14.07 42.94
CA SER A 40 21.29 12.59 42.99
C SER A 40 22.23 12.05 41.90
N PRO A 41 22.87 10.89 42.11
CA PRO A 41 24.34 10.82 42.12
C PRO A 41 24.95 9.80 41.13
N LEU A 42 26.23 10.03 40.80
CA LEU A 42 27.37 9.09 40.69
C LEU A 42 27.15 7.81 39.82
N ASP A 43 28.04 7.37 38.92
CA ASP A 43 29.51 7.45 38.94
C ASP A 43 30.10 6.82 37.65
N LEU A 44 31.44 6.96 37.49
CA LEU A 44 32.39 6.26 36.61
C LEU A 44 32.49 6.81 35.16
N GLY A 45 33.54 7.51 34.71
CA GLY A 45 34.89 7.77 35.22
C GLY A 45 35.91 7.36 34.16
N PHE A 46 36.69 8.31 33.60
CA PHE A 46 38.07 8.10 33.10
C PHE A 46 38.80 9.46 32.94
N ALA A 47 40.05 9.50 33.37
CA ALA A 47 40.98 10.65 33.33
C ALA A 47 41.95 10.55 32.12
N PRO A 48 43.00 11.39 31.96
CA PRO A 48 42.92 12.77 31.48
C PRO A 48 43.91 13.09 30.32
N ASN A 49 43.69 14.27 29.73
CA ASN A 49 44.66 15.15 29.03
C ASN A 49 45.26 14.78 27.66
N GLY A 50 45.00 15.68 26.70
CA GLY A 50 45.83 15.95 25.54
C GLY A 50 45.24 17.02 24.63
N HIS A 51 45.59 18.30 24.85
CA HIS A 51 45.33 19.40 23.91
C HIS A 51 45.85 19.08 22.51
N TYR A 52 45.06 19.32 21.46
CA TYR A 52 45.43 20.02 20.22
C TYR A 52 44.14 20.36 19.45
N GLY A 53 43.96 21.64 19.12
CA GLY A 53 42.76 22.14 18.47
C GLY A 53 42.67 21.76 16.99
N ILE A 54 41.45 21.40 16.58
CA ILE A 54 40.90 21.56 15.23
C ILE A 54 39.41 21.85 15.44
N ASP A 55 38.91 22.98 14.93
CA ASP A 55 37.47 23.26 14.82
C ASP A 55 36.82 22.15 14.01
N ALA A 56 36.16 21.22 14.69
CA ALA A 56 35.25 20.26 14.09
C ALA A 56 33.83 20.72 14.40
N ALA A 57 33.21 21.41 13.44
CA ALA A 57 31.77 21.56 13.42
C ALA A 57 31.15 20.17 13.59
N THR A 58 30.32 20.00 14.61
CA THR A 58 29.46 18.81 14.72
C THR A 58 28.66 18.72 13.43
N PRO A 59 28.63 17.55 12.74
CA PRO A 59 27.86 17.44 11.51
C PRO A 59 26.39 17.76 11.82
N ASP A 60 25.82 18.72 11.10
CA ASP A 60 24.46 19.27 11.30
C ASP A 60 23.34 18.21 11.41
N LEU A 61 23.62 16.98 10.96
CA LEU A 61 22.81 15.77 11.10
C LEU A 61 22.45 15.40 12.56
N PHE A 62 23.16 15.89 13.57
CA PHE A 62 22.86 15.61 14.98
C PHE A 62 22.01 16.69 15.67
N THR A 63 21.58 17.71 14.94
CA THR A 63 20.59 18.69 15.43
C THR A 63 19.19 18.30 14.95
N SER A 64 18.16 18.51 15.78
CA SER A 64 16.76 18.26 15.39
C SER A 64 16.36 19.05 14.13
N ALA A 65 16.94 20.24 13.95
CA ALA A 65 16.76 21.08 12.76
C ALA A 65 17.40 20.47 11.50
N GLY A 66 18.66 20.00 11.58
CA GLY A 66 19.33 19.34 10.45
C GLY A 66 18.72 17.98 10.09
N ALA A 67 18.20 17.24 11.07
CA ALA A 67 17.40 16.05 10.84
C ALA A 67 16.06 16.37 10.14
N GLN A 68 15.36 17.43 10.55
CA GLN A 68 14.12 17.87 9.89
C GLN A 68 14.35 18.38 8.46
N GLU A 69 15.44 19.10 8.21
CA GLU A 69 15.82 19.58 6.88
C GLU A 69 16.20 18.43 5.94
N ALA A 70 16.85 17.38 6.46
CA ALA A 70 17.15 16.15 5.72
C ALA A 70 15.90 15.26 5.45
N LEU A 71 14.88 15.30 6.32
CA LEU A 71 13.65 14.51 6.19
C LEU A 71 12.60 15.16 5.27
N HIS A 72 12.66 16.48 5.08
CA HIS A 72 11.68 17.22 4.28
C HIS A 72 11.61 16.79 2.79
N PRO A 73 12.71 16.46 2.09
CA PRO A 73 12.67 15.85 0.76
C PRO A 73 11.98 14.49 0.73
N LEU A 74 12.23 13.63 1.73
CA LEU A 74 11.63 12.29 1.81
C LEU A 74 10.13 12.37 2.07
N ARG A 75 9.70 13.27 2.97
CA ARG A 75 8.28 13.52 3.25
C ARG A 75 7.55 14.02 2.00
N ARG A 76 8.14 14.95 1.25
CA ARG A 76 7.55 15.44 -0.01
C ARG A 76 7.44 14.37 -1.08
N THR A 77 8.42 13.48 -1.19
CA THR A 77 8.35 12.33 -2.11
C THR A 77 7.25 11.37 -1.68
N ALA A 78 7.15 11.05 -0.38
CA ALA A 78 6.09 10.21 0.16
C ALA A 78 4.70 10.80 -0.09
N ASP A 79 4.48 12.08 0.23
CA ASP A 79 3.22 12.78 -0.02
C ASP A 79 2.83 12.78 -1.51
N ARG A 80 3.82 12.90 -2.40
CA ARG A 80 3.60 12.82 -3.85
C ARG A 80 3.18 11.41 -4.29
N VAL A 81 3.85 10.37 -3.79
CA VAL A 81 3.52 8.98 -4.10
C VAL A 81 2.11 8.66 -3.62
N THR A 82 1.73 9.08 -2.41
CA THR A 82 0.36 8.92 -1.90
C THR A 82 -0.67 9.61 -2.78
N ARG A 83 -0.43 10.86 -3.20
CA ARG A 83 -1.32 11.57 -4.14
C ARG A 83 -1.45 10.87 -5.49
N GLN A 84 -0.36 10.27 -5.99
CA GLN A 84 -0.42 9.48 -7.23
C GLN A 84 -1.30 8.24 -7.03
N ILE A 85 -1.13 7.51 -5.93
CA ILE A 85 -1.96 6.34 -5.59
C ILE A 85 -3.45 6.73 -5.52
N GLU A 86 -3.78 7.81 -4.82
CA GLU A 86 -5.14 8.36 -4.73
C GLU A 86 -5.71 8.74 -6.10
N ALA A 87 -4.91 9.39 -6.96
CA ALA A 87 -5.35 9.77 -8.30
C ALA A 87 -5.67 8.55 -9.18
N PHE A 88 -4.86 7.48 -9.10
CA PHE A 88 -5.13 6.23 -9.81
C PHE A 88 -6.42 5.57 -9.33
N ALA A 89 -6.62 5.53 -8.01
CA ALA A 89 -7.81 5.00 -7.38
C ALA A 89 -9.08 5.79 -7.75
N GLU A 90 -9.00 7.12 -7.80
CA GLU A 90 -10.11 7.97 -8.22
C GLU A 90 -10.56 7.64 -9.65
N LYS A 91 -9.62 7.45 -10.59
CA LYS A 91 -9.97 7.04 -11.96
C LYS A 91 -10.55 5.63 -12.00
N LEU A 92 -10.05 4.72 -11.17
CA LEU A 92 -10.54 3.35 -11.06
C LEU A 92 -11.98 3.29 -10.49
N ASP A 93 -12.29 4.07 -9.45
CA ASP A 93 -13.65 4.16 -8.89
C ASP A 93 -14.65 4.65 -9.94
N ARG A 94 -14.28 5.69 -10.72
CA ARG A 94 -15.08 6.18 -11.84
C ARG A 94 -15.27 5.13 -12.95
N PHE A 95 -14.26 4.29 -13.19
CA PHE A 95 -14.36 3.18 -14.14
C PHE A 95 -15.34 2.11 -13.62
N LYS A 96 -15.22 1.69 -12.35
CA LYS A 96 -16.11 0.71 -11.71
C LYS A 96 -17.58 1.16 -11.78
N GLN A 97 -17.86 2.42 -11.47
CA GLN A 97 -19.22 2.99 -11.54
C GLN A 97 -19.81 2.97 -12.96
N LYS A 98 -18.98 3.11 -13.99
CA LYS A 98 -19.41 3.08 -15.41
C LYS A 98 -19.49 1.68 -16.01
N GLY A 99 -18.71 0.72 -15.48
CA GLY A 99 -18.60 -0.67 -15.96
C GLY A 99 -19.83 -1.54 -15.72
N ASN A 100 -20.83 -1.08 -14.95
CA ASN A 100 -22.11 -1.78 -14.75
C ASN A 100 -23.07 -1.70 -15.95
N ARG A 101 -22.59 -1.37 -17.16
CA ARG A 101 -23.42 -1.31 -18.39
C ARG A 101 -23.15 -2.57 -19.21
N SER A 102 -24.20 -3.34 -19.51
CA SER A 102 -24.13 -4.71 -20.06
C SER A 102 -23.64 -4.82 -21.52
N GLU A 103 -22.92 -3.83 -22.05
CA GLU A 103 -22.47 -3.80 -23.45
C GLU A 103 -20.94 -3.91 -23.53
N ASP A 104 -20.43 -4.96 -24.17
CA ASP A 104 -18.99 -5.22 -24.36
C ASP A 104 -18.25 -4.03 -24.97
N LEU A 105 -18.90 -3.29 -25.88
CA LEU A 105 -18.33 -2.08 -26.50
C LEU A 105 -18.18 -0.93 -25.50
N SER A 106 -19.12 -0.78 -24.57
CA SER A 106 -19.05 0.20 -23.49
C SER A 106 -17.89 -0.11 -22.55
N ASN A 107 -17.63 -1.39 -22.26
CA ASN A 107 -16.50 -1.82 -21.43
C ASN A 107 -15.16 -1.52 -22.11
N TYR A 108 -15.07 -1.77 -23.42
CA TYR A 108 -13.88 -1.43 -24.20
C TYR A 108 -13.56 0.07 -24.19
N GLN A 109 -14.58 0.90 -24.39
CA GLN A 109 -14.44 2.36 -24.35
C GLN A 109 -14.11 2.87 -22.95
N ALA A 110 -14.70 2.29 -21.92
CA ALA A 110 -14.39 2.62 -20.53
C ALA A 110 -12.94 2.27 -20.18
N ALA A 111 -12.45 1.11 -20.60
CA ALA A 111 -11.07 0.67 -20.41
C ALA A 111 -10.08 1.57 -21.16
N TYR A 112 -10.40 1.94 -22.41
CA TYR A 112 -9.61 2.90 -23.18
C TYR A 112 -9.47 4.25 -22.47
N ASN A 113 -10.58 4.80 -21.95
CA ASN A 113 -10.57 6.06 -21.23
C ASN A 113 -9.79 5.97 -19.89
N LEU A 114 -9.86 4.83 -19.22
CA LEU A 114 -9.10 4.58 -18.00
C LEU A 114 -7.59 4.59 -18.28
N VAL A 115 -7.14 3.81 -19.26
CA VAL A 115 -5.72 3.77 -19.66
C VAL A 115 -5.22 5.14 -20.13
N LYS A 116 -6.05 5.89 -20.88
CA LYS A 116 -5.74 7.27 -21.27
C LYS A 116 -5.53 8.18 -20.05
N SER A 117 -6.36 8.01 -19.02
CA SER A 117 -6.24 8.78 -17.78
C SER A 117 -4.95 8.43 -17.02
N TYR A 118 -4.54 7.16 -17.00
CA TYR A 118 -3.26 6.76 -16.41
C TYR A 118 -2.05 7.30 -17.17
N GLN A 119 -2.12 7.32 -18.50
CA GLN A 119 -1.10 7.95 -19.33
C GLN A 119 -0.96 9.45 -19.00
N THR A 120 -2.07 10.18 -18.87
CA THR A 120 -2.03 11.60 -18.51
C THR A 120 -1.47 11.81 -17.12
N LEU A 121 -1.86 11.01 -16.12
CA LEU A 121 -1.31 11.11 -14.76
C LEU A 121 0.21 10.93 -14.73
N ALA A 122 0.74 9.95 -15.47
CA ALA A 122 2.18 9.74 -15.56
C ALA A 122 2.90 10.91 -16.26
N GLN A 123 2.31 11.48 -17.31
CA GLN A 123 2.86 12.65 -18.01
C GLN A 123 2.82 13.92 -17.15
N ASP A 124 1.73 14.14 -16.42
CA ASP A 124 1.58 15.27 -15.51
C ASP A 124 2.62 15.20 -14.40
N ALA A 125 2.85 14.00 -13.83
CA ALA A 125 3.90 13.76 -12.85
C ALA A 125 5.31 14.08 -13.38
N ILE A 126 5.63 13.69 -14.61
CA ILE A 126 6.90 14.06 -15.27
C ILE A 126 7.00 15.59 -15.40
N SER A 127 5.91 16.24 -15.82
CA SER A 127 5.84 17.70 -15.97
C SER A 127 6.04 18.41 -14.63
N ASP A 128 5.48 17.88 -13.54
CA ASP A 128 5.55 18.48 -12.22
C ASP A 128 6.95 18.35 -11.62
N ILE A 129 7.59 17.18 -11.76
CA ILE A 129 8.97 16.99 -11.30
C ILE A 129 9.95 17.89 -12.07
N THR A 130 9.76 18.00 -13.39
CA THR A 130 10.61 18.88 -14.22
C THR A 130 10.39 20.37 -13.89
N LYS A 131 9.14 20.81 -13.69
CA LYS A 131 8.81 22.17 -13.21
C LYS A 131 9.39 22.44 -11.82
N GLN A 132 9.25 21.52 -10.87
CA GLN A 132 9.80 21.68 -9.53
C GLN A 132 11.33 21.81 -9.54
N ASN A 133 12.01 21.01 -10.38
CA ASN A 133 13.46 21.11 -10.53
C ASN A 133 13.90 22.42 -11.18
N THR A 134 13.18 22.90 -12.20
CA THR A 134 13.48 24.20 -12.82
C THR A 134 13.26 25.35 -11.84
N LEU A 135 12.20 25.31 -11.03
CA LEU A 135 11.95 26.29 -9.96
C LEU A 135 13.00 26.25 -8.85
N LYS A 136 13.43 25.06 -8.40
CA LYS A 136 14.55 24.92 -7.45
C LYS A 136 15.83 25.55 -8.01
N ARG A 137 16.11 25.37 -9.30
CA ARG A 137 17.27 25.97 -9.97
C ARG A 137 17.16 27.49 -10.07
N ALA A 138 15.98 28.02 -10.39
CA ALA A 138 15.74 29.47 -10.41
C ALA A 138 16.00 30.11 -9.04
N LYS A 139 15.62 29.42 -7.95
CA LYS A 139 15.84 29.89 -6.56
C LYS A 139 17.31 29.83 -6.12
N LEU A 140 18.13 28.94 -6.69
CA LEU A 140 19.56 28.81 -6.35
C LEU A 140 20.47 29.87 -7.01
N GLY A 141 19.94 30.71 -7.90
CA GLY A 141 20.64 31.89 -8.44
C GLY A 141 21.81 31.61 -9.41
N LEU A 142 22.32 32.69 -10.01
CA LEU A 142 23.26 32.74 -11.15
C LEU A 142 24.64 32.05 -10.93
N GLY A 143 24.93 31.54 -9.73
CA GLY A 143 26.22 30.91 -9.39
C GLY A 143 26.47 29.54 -10.05
N ALA A 144 25.40 28.80 -10.37
CA ALA A 144 25.48 27.49 -11.03
C ALA A 144 25.57 27.57 -12.57
N ALA A 145 25.39 28.76 -13.16
CA ALA A 145 25.39 28.94 -14.61
C ALA A 145 26.80 28.95 -15.24
N ARG A 146 27.87 28.92 -14.43
CA ARG A 146 29.27 28.98 -14.91
C ARG A 146 29.94 27.62 -15.10
N SER A 147 29.31 26.51 -14.74
CA SER A 147 29.82 25.18 -15.09
C SER A 147 29.34 24.81 -16.49
N ASN A 148 30.25 24.87 -17.46
CA ASN A 148 30.03 24.72 -18.90
C ASN A 148 29.68 23.28 -19.37
N GLY A 149 28.99 22.50 -18.55
CA GLY A 149 28.45 21.19 -18.93
C GLY A 149 26.93 21.22 -18.80
N SER A 150 26.21 20.58 -19.73
CA SER A 150 24.77 20.33 -19.60
C SER A 150 24.48 19.82 -18.18
N ALA A 151 23.88 20.67 -17.34
CA ALA A 151 23.75 20.41 -15.91
C ALA A 151 22.76 19.26 -15.69
N SER A 152 23.29 18.06 -15.43
CA SER A 152 22.56 16.82 -15.20
C SER A 152 21.64 16.94 -13.98
N PHE A 153 20.45 16.32 -14.05
CA PHE A 153 19.60 16.12 -12.87
C PHE A 153 20.37 15.40 -11.75
N ASP A 154 19.97 15.62 -10.50
CA ASP A 154 20.41 14.77 -9.39
C ASP A 154 20.12 13.29 -9.73
N PRO A 155 21.09 12.36 -9.55
CA PRO A 155 20.93 10.96 -9.96
C PRO A 155 19.64 10.29 -9.50
N LYS A 156 19.16 10.59 -8.28
CA LYS A 156 17.88 10.06 -7.78
C LYS A 156 16.68 10.58 -8.55
N THR A 157 16.68 11.88 -8.88
CA THR A 157 15.60 12.50 -9.64
C THR A 157 15.64 12.10 -11.12
N ALA A 158 16.84 11.88 -11.66
CA ALA A 158 17.02 11.33 -13.01
C ALA A 158 16.46 9.90 -13.11
N GLU A 159 16.72 9.06 -12.10
CA GLU A 159 16.19 7.70 -12.02
C GLU A 159 14.66 7.70 -11.88
N GLU A 160 14.11 8.55 -11.02
CA GLU A 160 12.65 8.71 -10.89
C GLU A 160 11.99 9.15 -12.21
N LEU A 161 12.57 10.13 -12.90
CA LEU A 161 12.07 10.56 -14.21
C LEU A 161 12.13 9.43 -15.25
N ARG A 162 13.18 8.59 -15.23
CA ARG A 162 13.27 7.41 -16.10
C ARG A 162 12.17 6.40 -15.78
N ARG A 163 11.90 6.12 -14.51
CA ARG A 163 10.83 5.21 -14.08
C ARG A 163 9.44 5.71 -14.52
N LEU A 164 9.14 6.98 -14.29
CA LEU A 164 7.88 7.59 -14.74
C LEU A 164 7.76 7.61 -16.27
N GLN A 165 8.86 7.82 -16.98
CA GLN A 165 8.89 7.73 -18.45
C GLN A 165 8.57 6.31 -18.92
N LEU A 166 9.13 5.28 -18.29
CA LEU A 166 8.81 3.88 -18.57
C LEU A 166 7.34 3.56 -18.29
N GLU A 167 6.77 4.08 -17.20
CA GLU A 167 5.35 3.96 -16.89
C GLU A 167 4.47 4.62 -17.97
N ALA A 168 4.76 5.89 -18.32
CA ALA A 168 4.03 6.62 -19.34
C ALA A 168 4.08 5.92 -20.71
N ASP A 169 5.25 5.36 -21.07
CA ASP A 169 5.45 4.60 -22.29
C ASP A 169 4.69 3.27 -22.27
N THR A 170 4.56 2.62 -21.10
CA THR A 170 3.77 1.39 -20.90
C THR A 170 2.29 1.65 -21.13
N TRP A 171 1.73 2.69 -20.50
CA TRP A 171 0.32 3.05 -20.69
C TRP A 171 0.02 3.49 -22.13
N ARG A 172 0.94 4.22 -22.77
CA ARG A 172 0.82 4.60 -24.18
C ARG A 172 0.83 3.39 -25.11
N LEU A 173 1.71 2.41 -24.87
CA LEU A 173 1.76 1.17 -25.65
C LEU A 173 0.43 0.43 -25.56
N LEU A 174 -0.07 0.22 -24.34
CA LEU A 174 -1.35 -0.43 -24.11
C LEU A 174 -2.50 0.32 -24.79
N LEU A 175 -2.55 1.65 -24.64
CA LEU A 175 -3.58 2.50 -25.26
C LEU A 175 -3.59 2.37 -26.78
N ASN A 176 -2.42 2.40 -27.41
CA ASN A 176 -2.31 2.29 -28.86
C ASN A 176 -2.78 0.92 -29.36
N LEU A 177 -2.43 -0.16 -28.66
CA LEU A 177 -2.86 -1.52 -29.01
C LEU A 177 -4.36 -1.72 -28.79
N ILE A 178 -4.89 -1.29 -27.65
CA ILE A 178 -6.34 -1.29 -27.38
C ILE A 178 -7.07 -0.45 -28.43
N SER A 179 -6.57 0.69 -28.87
CA SER A 179 -7.26 1.46 -29.92
C SER A 179 -7.47 0.66 -31.21
N ARG A 180 -6.66 -0.38 -31.47
CA ARG A 180 -6.70 -1.16 -32.70
C ARG A 180 -7.28 -2.56 -32.56
N ASP A 181 -7.36 -3.09 -31.35
CA ASP A 181 -7.85 -4.44 -31.08
C ASP A 181 -9.38 -4.54 -30.86
N ASP A 182 -10.10 -3.46 -31.15
CA ASP A 182 -11.56 -3.30 -31.01
C ASP A 182 -12.34 -4.37 -31.83
N PRO A 183 -13.34 -5.08 -31.25
CA PRO A 183 -14.10 -6.12 -31.94
C PRO A 183 -14.62 -5.79 -33.35
N PRO A 184 -15.25 -4.62 -33.62
CA PRO A 184 -15.69 -4.26 -34.98
C PRO A 184 -14.51 -4.15 -35.96
N ARG A 185 -13.36 -3.64 -35.53
CA ARG A 185 -12.17 -3.52 -36.39
C ARG A 185 -11.57 -4.88 -36.74
N ARG A 186 -11.60 -5.84 -35.81
CA ARG A 186 -11.22 -7.24 -36.11
C ARG A 186 -12.17 -7.86 -37.13
N ALA A 187 -13.47 -7.61 -37.01
CA ALA A 187 -14.46 -8.10 -37.97
C ALA A 187 -14.25 -7.48 -39.37
N ASP A 188 -13.95 -6.18 -39.43
CA ASP A 188 -13.65 -5.49 -40.68
C ASP A 188 -12.37 -5.99 -41.34
N SER A 189 -11.33 -6.31 -40.56
CA SER A 189 -10.10 -6.93 -41.09
C SER A 189 -10.39 -8.30 -41.71
N LYS A 190 -11.20 -9.14 -41.06
CA LYS A 190 -11.65 -10.43 -41.61
C LYS A 190 -12.44 -10.28 -42.92
N LYS A 191 -13.38 -9.34 -42.98
CA LYS A 191 -14.11 -9.03 -44.23
C LYS A 191 -13.16 -8.52 -45.32
N SER A 192 -12.17 -7.72 -44.94
CA SER A 192 -11.18 -7.19 -45.87
C SER A 192 -10.32 -8.31 -46.47
N GLN A 193 -9.94 -9.33 -45.69
CA GLN A 193 -9.17 -10.50 -46.18
C GLN A 193 -9.82 -11.21 -47.37
N GLU A 194 -11.16 -11.22 -47.44
CA GLU A 194 -11.91 -11.86 -48.53
C GLU A 194 -11.88 -11.06 -49.85
N SER A 195 -11.75 -9.74 -49.77
CA SER A 195 -11.90 -8.81 -50.91
C SER A 195 -10.62 -8.02 -51.26
N ILE A 196 -9.56 -8.13 -50.45
CA ILE A 196 -8.38 -7.27 -50.55
C ILE A 196 -7.67 -7.37 -51.91
N PHE A 197 -7.56 -8.58 -52.46
CA PHE A 197 -6.84 -8.81 -53.70
C PHE A 197 -7.62 -8.37 -54.94
N GLN A 198 -8.93 -8.19 -54.82
CA GLN A 198 -9.86 -7.84 -55.88
C GLN A 198 -9.82 -6.33 -56.11
N ASN A 199 -9.53 -5.57 -55.05
CA ASN A 199 -9.25 -4.15 -55.09
C ASN A 199 -7.86 -3.82 -55.66
N LEU A 200 -6.99 -4.83 -55.83
CA LEU A 200 -5.61 -4.68 -56.29
C LEU A 200 -5.39 -5.24 -57.71
N HIS A 201 -4.60 -4.51 -58.50
CA HIS A 201 -4.22 -4.89 -59.86
C HIS A 201 -2.71 -4.72 -60.11
N ARG A 202 -2.22 -5.20 -61.27
CA ARG A 202 -0.78 -5.20 -61.60
C ARG A 202 -0.11 -3.82 -61.49
N TYR A 203 -0.85 -2.78 -61.88
CA TYR A 203 -0.41 -1.38 -61.89
C TYR A 203 -0.70 -0.62 -60.60
N SER A 204 -1.14 -1.30 -59.53
CA SER A 204 -1.41 -0.62 -58.26
C SER A 204 -0.09 -0.11 -57.69
N PRO A 205 -0.03 1.13 -57.18
CA PRO A 205 1.16 1.67 -56.57
C PRO A 205 1.49 0.87 -55.30
N ASP A 206 2.78 0.79 -54.96
CA ASP A 206 3.24 0.01 -53.80
C ASP A 206 2.66 0.52 -52.48
N ARG A 207 2.30 1.80 -52.42
CA ARG A 207 1.59 2.41 -51.30
C ARG A 207 0.19 1.83 -51.10
N ASP A 208 -0.60 1.68 -52.16
CA ASP A 208 -1.94 1.09 -52.06
C ASP A 208 -1.85 -0.38 -51.66
N VAL A 209 -0.85 -1.10 -52.18
CA VAL A 209 -0.58 -2.49 -51.78
C VAL A 209 -0.23 -2.58 -50.29
N TRP A 210 0.57 -1.65 -49.77
CA TRP A 210 0.91 -1.55 -48.36
C TRP A 210 -0.30 -1.21 -47.47
N ASP A 211 -1.10 -0.22 -47.85
CA ASP A 211 -2.29 0.19 -47.09
C ASP A 211 -3.33 -0.96 -47.03
N GLN A 212 -3.48 -1.70 -48.13
CA GLN A 212 -4.32 -2.90 -48.20
C GLN A 212 -3.76 -4.05 -47.35
N PHE A 213 -2.43 -4.25 -47.34
CA PHE A 213 -1.76 -5.21 -46.47
C PHE A 213 -2.05 -4.95 -45.00
N LEU A 214 -1.85 -3.71 -44.53
CA LEU A 214 -2.12 -3.36 -43.13
C LEU A 214 -3.60 -3.51 -42.77
N THR A 215 -4.52 -3.23 -43.71
CA THR A 215 -5.96 -3.44 -43.47
C THR A 215 -6.31 -4.93 -43.35
N ALA A 216 -5.66 -5.79 -44.13
CA ALA A 216 -5.92 -7.22 -44.17
C ALA A 216 -5.22 -8.02 -43.04
N ASP A 217 -4.08 -7.55 -42.56
CA ASP A 217 -3.25 -8.22 -41.55
C ASP A 217 -3.21 -7.43 -40.23
N HIS A 218 -4.02 -7.88 -39.28
CA HIS A 218 -4.15 -7.25 -37.96
C HIS A 218 -2.83 -7.25 -37.18
N TYR A 219 -2.08 -8.36 -37.17
CA TYR A 219 -0.80 -8.46 -36.46
C TYR A 219 0.27 -7.56 -37.10
N ALA A 220 0.27 -7.42 -38.43
CA ALA A 220 1.17 -6.47 -39.10
C ALA A 220 0.88 -5.01 -38.69
N THR A 221 -0.40 -4.66 -38.53
CA THR A 221 -0.78 -3.35 -37.99
C THR A 221 -0.28 -3.16 -36.56
N GLU A 222 -0.37 -4.18 -35.71
CA GLU A 222 0.21 -4.13 -34.36
C GLU A 222 1.73 -3.90 -34.42
N CYS A 223 2.47 -4.61 -35.28
CA CYS A 223 3.90 -4.39 -35.47
C CYS A 223 4.23 -2.95 -35.88
N VAL A 224 3.45 -2.34 -36.78
CA VAL A 224 3.62 -0.93 -37.16
C VAL A 224 3.39 0.02 -35.97
N ILE A 225 2.35 -0.26 -35.16
CA ILE A 225 2.07 0.53 -33.95
C ILE A 225 3.22 0.42 -32.95
N ILE A 226 3.76 -0.80 -32.76
CA ILE A 226 4.89 -1.06 -31.87
C ILE A 226 6.15 -0.34 -32.36
N LEU A 227 6.43 -0.39 -33.67
CA LEU A 227 7.56 0.35 -34.26
C LEU A 227 7.41 1.85 -34.04
N LYS A 228 6.23 2.44 -34.25
CA LYS A 228 5.99 3.86 -33.99
C LYS A 228 6.11 4.22 -32.51
N TRP A 229 5.76 3.31 -31.62
CA TRP A 229 5.98 3.48 -30.19
C TRP A 229 7.49 3.48 -29.85
N LEU A 230 8.26 2.52 -30.38
CA LEU A 230 9.72 2.42 -30.22
C LEU A 230 10.44 3.64 -30.82
N GLU A 231 10.01 4.12 -31.99
CA GLU A 231 10.56 5.32 -32.64
C GLU A 231 10.39 6.58 -31.79
N ARG A 232 9.27 6.68 -31.06
CA ARG A 232 9.03 7.78 -30.13
C ARG A 232 9.86 7.62 -28.85
N SER A 233 9.90 6.43 -28.26
CA SER A 233 10.70 6.17 -27.05
C SER A 233 12.20 6.43 -27.32
N ALA A 234 12.69 6.10 -28.51
CA ALA A 234 14.07 6.36 -28.93
C ALA A 234 14.45 7.85 -28.92
N LYS A 235 13.50 8.76 -29.19
CA LYS A 235 13.76 10.21 -29.20
C LYS A 235 14.20 10.75 -27.84
N TYR A 236 13.72 10.15 -26.76
CA TYR A 236 14.02 10.58 -25.39
C TYR A 236 15.29 9.91 -24.84
N SER A 237 15.66 8.73 -25.35
CA SER A 237 16.76 7.91 -24.82
C SER A 237 18.14 8.19 -25.45
N THR A 238 18.25 9.00 -26.52
CA THR A 238 19.46 9.08 -27.36
C THR A 238 20.61 9.97 -26.90
N GLN A 239 20.66 10.41 -25.64
CA GLN A 239 21.74 11.30 -25.18
C GLN A 239 23.14 10.69 -25.39
N ASP A 240 23.29 9.36 -25.23
CA ASP A 240 24.56 8.66 -25.39
C ASP A 240 24.99 8.51 -26.86
N VAL A 241 24.03 8.29 -27.77
CA VAL A 241 24.26 8.19 -29.22
C VAL A 241 24.71 9.54 -29.77
N ASP A 242 24.12 10.63 -29.28
CA ASP A 242 24.47 12.00 -29.70
C ASP A 242 25.85 12.43 -29.22
N TYR A 243 26.23 12.03 -28.00
CA TYR A 243 27.59 12.20 -27.52
C TYR A 243 28.60 11.46 -28.41
N LEU A 244 28.35 10.19 -28.73
CA LEU A 244 29.25 9.39 -29.56
C LEU A 244 29.37 9.95 -30.99
N ILE A 245 28.26 10.41 -31.58
CA ILE A 245 28.29 11.10 -32.88
C ILE A 245 29.15 12.35 -32.80
N SER A 246 28.96 13.20 -31.78
CA SER A 246 29.75 14.42 -31.60
C SER A 246 31.24 14.13 -31.36
N GLU A 247 31.56 13.05 -30.64
CA GLU A 247 32.95 12.62 -30.42
C GLU A 247 33.59 12.18 -31.74
N LEU A 248 32.90 11.36 -32.53
CA LEU A 248 33.38 10.92 -33.85
C LEU A 248 33.54 12.09 -34.83
N GLU A 249 32.61 13.04 -34.82
CA GLU A 249 32.71 14.27 -35.63
C GLU A 249 33.90 15.14 -35.21
N SER A 250 34.23 15.19 -33.91
CA SER A 250 35.42 15.90 -33.41
C SER A 250 36.72 15.24 -33.88
N GLN A 251 36.78 13.91 -33.85
CA GLN A 251 37.93 13.11 -34.31
C GLN A 251 38.12 13.14 -35.83
N ALA A 252 37.07 13.51 -36.58
CA ALA A 252 37.15 13.70 -38.03
C ALA A 252 37.86 15.00 -38.44
N GLU A 253 38.12 15.93 -37.51
CA GLU A 253 38.91 17.16 -37.70
C GLU A 253 38.44 18.12 -38.83
N ARG A 254 37.20 17.98 -39.33
CA ARG A 254 36.66 18.79 -40.45
C ARG A 254 36.20 20.20 -40.07
N GLY A 255 36.09 20.49 -38.78
CA GLY A 255 35.45 21.71 -38.24
C GLY A 255 33.92 21.63 -38.30
N GLN A 256 33.25 22.14 -37.26
CA GLN A 256 31.77 22.17 -37.22
C GLN A 256 31.22 23.04 -38.36
N GLY A 257 30.28 22.51 -39.13
CA GLY A 257 29.57 23.25 -40.19
C GLY A 257 30.29 23.39 -41.53
N SER A 258 31.46 22.77 -41.71
CA SER A 258 32.17 22.73 -43.01
C SER A 258 31.85 21.45 -43.79
N TRP A 259 30.76 21.46 -44.55
CA TRP A 259 30.33 20.32 -45.37
C TRP A 259 31.11 20.28 -46.69
N SER A 260 32.32 19.72 -46.63
CA SER A 260 33.16 19.48 -47.82
C SER A 260 32.84 18.14 -48.48
N HIS A 261 32.96 18.09 -49.81
CA HIS A 261 32.51 16.96 -50.63
C HIS A 261 33.31 15.66 -50.40
N GLY A 262 32.63 14.60 -49.94
CA GLY A 262 33.14 13.23 -49.86
C GLY A 262 34.32 13.05 -48.91
N TRP A 263 35.23 12.12 -49.20
CA TRP A 263 36.42 11.82 -48.39
C TRP A 263 37.57 12.82 -48.62
N LEU A 264 37.60 13.91 -47.84
CA LEU A 264 38.53 15.03 -48.01
C LEU A 264 40.00 14.62 -47.86
N TYR A 265 40.35 13.95 -46.76
CA TYR A 265 41.74 13.64 -46.43
C TYR A 265 42.30 12.57 -47.38
N THR A 266 41.50 11.57 -47.70
CA THR A 266 41.81 10.52 -48.66
C THR A 266 41.97 11.10 -50.07
N LYS A 267 41.14 12.08 -50.45
CA LYS A 267 41.30 12.82 -51.71
C LYS A 267 42.60 13.62 -51.76
N GLU A 268 43.00 14.24 -50.65
CA GLU A 268 44.26 14.97 -50.56
C GLU A 268 45.47 14.06 -50.69
N THR A 269 45.46 12.88 -50.05
CA THR A 269 46.56 11.91 -50.18
C THR A 269 46.66 11.32 -51.58
N ILE A 270 45.54 10.98 -52.21
CA ILE A 270 45.52 10.55 -53.62
C ILE A 270 46.08 11.65 -54.53
N LYS A 271 45.66 12.90 -54.35
CA LYS A 271 46.20 14.05 -55.11
C LYS A 271 47.69 14.24 -54.86
N GLY A 272 48.15 14.08 -53.62
CA GLY A 272 49.57 14.12 -53.26
C GLY A 272 50.39 13.08 -54.01
N GLN A 273 49.92 11.82 -54.04
CA GLN A 273 50.58 10.75 -54.79
C GLN A 273 50.58 10.97 -56.30
N LYS A 274 49.49 11.50 -56.87
CA LYS A 274 49.45 11.88 -58.30
C LYS A 274 50.47 12.97 -58.64
N ARG A 275 50.64 13.96 -57.75
CA ARG A 275 51.66 15.02 -57.91
C ARG A 275 53.08 14.44 -57.85
N LEU A 276 53.35 13.55 -56.89
CA LEU A 276 54.67 12.91 -56.74
C LEU A 276 55.06 12.08 -57.98
N ARG A 277 54.08 11.46 -58.65
CA ARG A 277 54.29 10.62 -59.84
C ARG A 277 54.17 11.37 -61.16
N ALA A 278 53.84 12.67 -61.14
CA ALA A 278 53.49 13.47 -62.32
C ALA A 278 52.47 12.76 -63.24
N TRP A 279 51.53 12.02 -62.64
CA TRP A 279 50.66 11.08 -63.34
C TRP A 279 49.25 11.68 -63.52
N PRO A 280 48.82 12.00 -64.76
CA PRO A 280 47.53 12.63 -65.02
C PRO A 280 46.34 11.66 -65.00
N GLN A 281 46.59 10.36 -65.13
CA GLN A 281 45.54 9.34 -65.20
C GLN A 281 45.06 8.91 -63.79
N PRO A 282 43.90 8.24 -63.66
CA PRO A 282 43.50 7.56 -62.43
C PRO A 282 44.58 6.59 -61.94
N LEU A 283 44.70 6.44 -60.62
CA LEU A 283 45.59 5.44 -60.02
C LEU A 283 44.92 4.08 -60.13
N GLU A 284 45.63 3.08 -60.64
CA GLU A 284 45.09 1.73 -60.78
C GLU A 284 45.06 0.99 -59.42
N PRO A 285 43.91 0.47 -58.96
CA PRO A 285 43.76 -0.14 -57.64
C PRO A 285 44.68 -1.35 -57.39
N ASN A 286 45.01 -2.10 -58.46
CA ASN A 286 45.74 -3.37 -58.40
C ASN A 286 47.24 -3.24 -58.70
N ASP A 287 47.77 -2.03 -58.89
CA ASP A 287 49.20 -1.84 -59.12
C ASP A 287 49.98 -2.06 -57.81
N PRO A 288 50.89 -3.06 -57.74
CA PRO A 288 51.70 -3.34 -56.56
C PRO A 288 52.54 -2.14 -56.09
N GLY A 289 52.94 -1.26 -57.03
CA GLY A 289 53.70 -0.06 -56.70
C GLY A 289 52.85 1.03 -56.05
N ILE A 290 51.54 1.07 -56.30
CA ILE A 290 50.60 2.03 -55.71
C ILE A 290 50.17 1.55 -54.33
N THR A 291 49.80 0.28 -54.19
CA THR A 291 49.37 -0.32 -52.91
C THR A 291 50.47 -0.29 -51.85
N ALA A 292 51.74 -0.37 -52.24
CA ALA A 292 52.88 -0.26 -51.31
C ALA A 292 53.20 1.18 -50.85
N THR A 293 52.69 2.21 -51.53
CA THR A 293 53.09 3.62 -51.28
C THR A 293 51.95 4.52 -50.84
N LEU A 294 50.72 4.27 -51.32
CA LEU A 294 49.51 4.96 -50.90
C LEU A 294 48.93 4.25 -49.65
N LEU A 295 49.60 4.45 -48.52
CA LEU A 295 49.20 3.88 -47.23
C LEU A 295 48.53 4.92 -46.35
N SER A 296 47.75 4.45 -45.37
CA SER A 296 47.15 5.26 -44.30
C SER A 296 48.21 6.08 -43.53
N SER A 297 47.78 7.08 -42.76
CA SER A 297 48.64 7.91 -41.89
C SER A 297 49.64 7.09 -41.05
N ASP A 298 49.20 5.91 -40.62
CA ASP A 298 49.94 4.97 -39.78
C ASP A 298 50.79 3.96 -40.57
N LYS A 299 50.77 4.03 -41.90
CA LYS A 299 51.42 3.10 -42.84
C LYS A 299 50.99 1.63 -42.72
N SER A 300 49.83 1.37 -42.10
CA SER A 300 49.35 0.00 -41.83
C SER A 300 48.60 -0.64 -42.99
N GLU A 301 47.85 0.16 -43.77
CA GLU A 301 46.89 -0.36 -44.77
C GLU A 301 46.91 0.47 -46.05
N PRO A 302 46.71 -0.16 -47.23
CA PRO A 302 46.58 0.54 -48.51
C PRO A 302 45.26 1.33 -48.57
N LEU A 303 45.34 2.57 -49.04
CA LEU A 303 44.17 3.43 -49.20
C LEU A 303 43.53 3.26 -50.58
N VAL A 304 42.23 3.54 -50.63
CA VAL A 304 41.47 3.59 -51.90
C VAL A 304 42.11 4.56 -52.90
N THR A 305 42.02 4.19 -54.17
CA THR A 305 42.54 4.98 -55.31
C THR A 305 41.46 5.80 -56.02
N GLN A 306 40.19 5.44 -55.79
CA GLN A 306 38.99 6.06 -56.37
C GLN A 306 38.08 6.53 -55.23
N LEU A 307 37.21 7.50 -55.52
CA LEU A 307 36.43 8.23 -54.51
C LEU A 307 34.91 8.09 -54.72
N ASP A 308 34.48 7.06 -55.44
CA ASP A 308 33.07 6.67 -55.52
C ASP A 308 32.63 5.92 -54.26
N PRO A 309 31.32 5.97 -53.89
CA PRO A 309 30.85 5.43 -52.61
C PRO A 309 31.14 3.94 -52.37
N ASP A 310 31.21 3.14 -53.44
CA ASP A 310 31.52 1.70 -53.37
C ASP A 310 33.03 1.40 -53.41
N ALA A 311 33.91 2.41 -53.47
CA ALA A 311 35.35 2.19 -53.64
C ALA A 311 35.98 1.37 -52.51
N VAL A 312 35.57 1.61 -51.26
CA VAL A 312 36.05 0.83 -50.08
C VAL A 312 35.66 -0.64 -50.24
N THR A 313 34.41 -0.90 -50.60
CA THR A 313 33.86 -2.25 -50.77
C THR A 313 34.43 -2.96 -51.99
N ARG A 314 34.60 -2.25 -53.11
CA ARG A 314 35.07 -2.77 -54.40
C ARG A 314 36.57 -3.02 -54.40
N GLN A 315 37.37 -2.09 -53.88
CA GLN A 315 38.83 -2.19 -53.84
C GLN A 315 39.34 -2.97 -52.62
N ARG A 316 38.52 -3.13 -51.57
CA ARG A 316 38.89 -3.75 -50.29
C ARG A 316 40.11 -3.07 -49.66
N GLN A 317 40.14 -1.75 -49.77
CA GLN A 317 41.18 -0.85 -49.27
C GLN A 317 40.53 0.15 -48.32
N SER A 318 41.31 0.73 -47.41
CA SER A 318 40.76 1.58 -46.35
C SER A 318 40.77 3.08 -46.71
N LEU A 319 40.06 3.87 -45.91
CA LEU A 319 40.10 5.33 -45.99
C LEU A 319 41.15 5.88 -45.01
N GLN A 320 41.48 7.16 -45.13
CA GLN A 320 42.19 7.86 -44.06
C GLN A 320 41.38 7.81 -42.77
N LYS A 321 42.04 7.74 -41.60
CA LYS A 321 41.36 7.58 -40.31
C LYS A 321 40.31 8.65 -40.04
N GLN A 322 40.61 9.91 -40.35
CA GLN A 322 39.66 11.03 -40.23
C GLN A 322 38.40 10.81 -41.08
N ASP A 323 38.57 10.32 -42.32
CA ASP A 323 37.43 9.99 -43.19
C ASP A 323 36.68 8.73 -42.72
N GLN A 324 37.36 7.76 -42.07
CA GLN A 324 36.69 6.61 -41.45
C GLN A 324 35.80 7.04 -40.26
N PHE A 325 36.28 7.96 -39.41
CA PHE A 325 35.47 8.49 -38.31
C PHE A 325 34.26 9.28 -38.84
N TYR A 326 34.45 10.07 -39.90
CA TYR A 326 33.36 10.77 -40.58
C TYR A 326 32.32 9.80 -41.17
N GLU A 327 32.76 8.76 -41.87
CA GLU A 327 31.86 7.74 -42.43
C GLU A 327 31.05 7.05 -41.32
N ARG A 328 31.72 6.66 -40.24
CA ARG A 328 31.07 6.04 -39.08
C ARG A 328 30.05 6.98 -38.44
N ALA A 329 30.38 8.25 -38.22
CA ALA A 329 29.46 9.25 -37.68
C ALA A 329 28.23 9.45 -38.59
N THR A 330 28.47 9.47 -39.90
CA THR A 330 27.42 9.69 -40.91
C THR A 330 26.47 8.48 -40.96
N TRP A 331 26.98 7.26 -40.99
CA TRP A 331 26.15 6.04 -40.94
C TRP A 331 25.45 5.85 -39.60
N MET A 332 26.09 6.20 -38.49
CA MET A 332 25.48 6.22 -37.17
C MET A 332 24.33 7.24 -37.09
N THR A 333 24.47 8.39 -37.76
CA THR A 333 23.38 9.37 -37.89
C THR A 333 22.24 8.83 -38.75
N CYS A 334 22.52 8.18 -39.88
CA CYS A 334 21.50 7.51 -40.69
C CYS A 334 20.76 6.43 -39.88
N TRP A 335 21.48 5.61 -39.11
CA TRP A 335 20.90 4.64 -38.17
C TRP A 335 19.97 5.35 -37.18
N LYS A 336 20.44 6.40 -36.52
CA LYS A 336 19.63 7.21 -35.60
C LYS A 336 18.37 7.77 -36.26
N MET A 337 18.46 8.33 -37.46
CA MET A 337 17.30 8.88 -38.17
C MET A 337 16.25 7.81 -38.47
N LEU A 338 16.67 6.61 -38.88
CA LEU A 338 15.76 5.48 -39.10
C LEU A 338 15.13 4.99 -37.80
N ARG A 339 15.90 4.96 -36.71
CA ARG A 339 15.44 4.60 -35.36
C ARG A 339 14.42 5.58 -34.80
N HIS A 340 14.52 6.85 -35.17
CA HIS A 340 13.61 7.92 -34.71
C HIS A 340 12.35 8.04 -35.57
N GLY A 341 12.23 7.20 -36.61
CA GLY A 341 11.15 7.29 -37.58
C GLY A 341 11.16 8.63 -38.31
N GLU A 342 12.34 9.21 -38.55
CA GLU A 342 12.45 10.48 -39.27
C GLU A 342 11.91 10.32 -40.68
N SER A 343 11.31 11.40 -41.17
CA SER A 343 10.68 11.40 -42.47
C SER A 343 11.72 11.31 -43.58
N TRP A 344 11.31 10.77 -44.73
CA TRP A 344 12.23 10.64 -45.86
C TRP A 344 12.71 12.01 -46.35
N PHE A 345 11.85 13.02 -46.31
CA PHE A 345 12.21 14.38 -46.70
C PHE A 345 13.38 14.91 -45.86
N LYS A 346 13.33 14.71 -44.54
CA LYS A 346 14.40 15.13 -43.62
C LYS A 346 15.71 14.37 -43.86
N ILE A 347 15.64 13.06 -44.13
CA ILE A 347 16.82 12.26 -44.50
C ILE A 347 17.42 12.79 -45.81
N ARG A 348 16.58 13.10 -46.81
CA ARG A 348 17.02 13.65 -48.10
C ARG A 348 17.69 15.01 -47.95
N GLU A 349 17.07 15.93 -47.20
CA GLU A 349 17.62 17.26 -46.93
C GLU A 349 18.97 17.16 -46.22
N TRP A 350 19.05 16.34 -45.16
CA TRP A 350 20.29 16.12 -44.42
C TRP A 350 21.41 15.54 -45.29
N CYS A 351 21.10 14.58 -46.17
CA CYS A 351 22.07 14.04 -47.14
C CYS A 351 22.46 15.08 -48.21
N ALA A 352 21.53 15.94 -48.62
CA ALA A 352 21.77 16.97 -49.64
C ALA A 352 22.68 18.10 -49.11
N GLU A 353 22.50 18.53 -47.85
CA GLU A 353 23.39 19.48 -47.17
C GLU A 353 24.85 19.00 -47.16
N ARG A 354 25.05 17.68 -47.08
CA ARG A 354 26.36 17.02 -47.10
C ARG A 354 26.87 16.67 -48.49
N LEU A 355 26.11 17.01 -49.55
CA LEU A 355 26.41 16.66 -50.95
C LEU A 355 26.49 15.14 -51.21
N GLU A 356 25.77 14.35 -50.43
CA GLU A 356 25.78 12.87 -50.47
C GLU A 356 24.36 12.32 -50.67
N THR A 357 23.59 12.92 -51.58
CA THR A 357 22.20 12.55 -51.89
C THR A 357 22.03 11.07 -52.28
N TRP A 358 23.09 10.42 -52.75
CA TRP A 358 23.09 8.99 -53.05
C TRP A 358 22.69 8.13 -51.84
N ARG A 359 23.01 8.55 -50.60
CA ARG A 359 22.59 7.85 -49.37
C ARG A 359 21.08 7.88 -49.19
N ALA A 360 20.44 9.02 -49.42
CA ALA A 360 18.99 9.13 -49.32
C ALA A 360 18.27 8.26 -50.37
N VAL A 361 18.85 8.15 -51.58
CA VAL A 361 18.35 7.27 -52.63
C VAL A 361 18.53 5.79 -52.25
N SER A 362 19.69 5.42 -51.71
CA SER A 362 19.96 4.04 -51.30
C SER A 362 19.09 3.60 -50.11
N ILE A 363 18.73 4.51 -49.20
CA ILE A 363 17.92 4.22 -48.01
C ILE A 363 16.42 4.07 -48.34
N CYS A 364 15.87 4.88 -49.24
CA CYS A 364 14.42 4.85 -49.51
C CYS A 364 14.03 3.77 -50.52
N GLY A 365 14.85 3.54 -51.54
CA GLY A 365 14.51 2.66 -52.66
C GLY A 365 13.49 3.29 -53.63
N THR A 366 12.44 3.96 -53.18
CA THR A 366 11.32 4.44 -54.03
C THR A 366 11.23 5.96 -54.23
N SER A 367 10.59 6.35 -55.34
CA SER A 367 10.19 7.73 -55.60
C SER A 367 8.99 8.13 -54.72
N VAL A 368 9.19 9.08 -53.82
CA VAL A 368 8.13 9.70 -53.02
C VAL A 368 7.60 10.92 -53.76
N ASP A 369 6.50 10.75 -54.51
CA ASP A 369 5.87 11.85 -55.25
C ASP A 369 4.64 12.38 -54.49
N VAL A 370 4.67 13.67 -54.17
CA VAL A 370 3.63 14.37 -53.40
C VAL A 370 2.34 14.51 -54.21
N GLU A 371 2.43 14.61 -55.53
CA GLU A 371 1.28 14.87 -56.41
C GLU A 371 0.40 13.63 -56.65
N THR A 372 0.89 12.43 -56.31
CA THR A 372 0.20 11.15 -56.52
C THR A 372 -0.56 10.65 -55.28
N HIS A 373 -0.71 11.49 -54.24
CA HIS A 373 -1.23 11.06 -52.96
C HIS A 373 -2.76 10.91 -52.93
N THR A 374 -3.23 9.67 -52.84
CA THR A 374 -4.65 9.33 -52.60
C THR A 374 -4.86 8.32 -51.44
N GLY A 375 -3.79 7.95 -50.73
CA GLY A 375 -3.79 6.88 -49.71
C GLY A 375 -3.97 7.36 -48.26
N ARG A 376 -4.11 6.42 -47.30
CA ARG A 376 -4.33 6.73 -45.87
C ARG A 376 -3.06 7.04 -45.10
N THR A 377 -1.92 6.50 -45.54
CA THR A 377 -0.61 6.75 -44.94
C THR A 377 -0.11 8.16 -45.34
N PRO A 378 0.50 8.96 -44.45
CA PRO A 378 1.08 10.26 -44.81
C PRO A 378 2.23 10.13 -45.83
N VAL A 379 2.30 11.02 -46.82
CA VAL A 379 3.31 10.95 -47.90
C VAL A 379 4.74 10.83 -47.37
N ASP A 380 5.02 11.54 -46.28
CA ASP A 380 6.32 11.64 -45.65
C ASP A 380 6.37 10.87 -44.31
N ASP A 381 5.87 9.63 -44.29
CA ASP A 381 6.01 8.72 -43.14
C ASP A 381 7.38 8.02 -43.17
N GLY A 382 8.03 7.85 -42.02
CA GLY A 382 9.32 7.16 -41.91
C GLY A 382 9.27 5.71 -42.42
N HIS A 383 8.08 5.11 -42.43
CA HIS A 383 7.83 3.73 -42.89
C HIS A 383 7.76 3.60 -44.42
N THR A 384 7.84 4.69 -45.18
CA THR A 384 7.84 4.68 -46.65
C THR A 384 8.93 3.77 -47.23
N ARG A 385 10.08 3.64 -46.55
CA ARG A 385 11.18 2.72 -46.91
C ARG A 385 10.77 1.23 -46.95
N LEU A 386 9.70 0.84 -46.24
CA LEU A 386 9.25 -0.55 -46.12
C LEU A 386 8.30 -0.96 -47.25
N MET A 387 7.67 0.02 -47.91
CA MET A 387 6.58 -0.23 -48.88
C MET A 387 7.07 -0.87 -50.19
N ASN A 388 8.36 -0.80 -50.47
CA ASN A 388 8.97 -1.01 -51.79
C ASN A 388 9.31 -2.47 -52.11
N TRP A 389 8.77 -3.39 -51.29
CA TRP A 389 9.08 -4.80 -51.35
C TRP A 389 8.78 -5.42 -52.73
N ARG A 390 7.64 -5.03 -53.32
CA ARG A 390 7.09 -5.62 -54.54
C ARG A 390 7.83 -5.20 -55.81
N SER A 391 8.13 -3.91 -55.95
CA SER A 391 8.71 -3.35 -57.18
C SER A 391 10.23 -3.45 -57.23
N GLN A 392 10.92 -3.65 -56.08
CA GLN A 392 12.38 -3.51 -56.00
C GLN A 392 13.09 -4.71 -55.35
N GLU A 393 12.86 -5.91 -55.88
CA GLU A 393 13.55 -7.12 -55.39
C GLU A 393 15.08 -7.05 -55.58
N SER A 394 15.56 -6.46 -56.67
CA SER A 394 16.99 -6.28 -56.93
C SER A 394 17.66 -5.32 -55.95
N TRP A 395 17.00 -4.21 -55.60
CA TRP A 395 17.47 -3.27 -54.59
C TRP A 395 17.61 -3.95 -53.22
N ARG A 396 16.60 -4.71 -52.79
CA ARG A 396 16.68 -5.48 -51.52
C ARG A 396 17.78 -6.53 -51.55
N ALA A 397 17.97 -7.22 -52.66
CA ALA A 397 19.06 -8.17 -52.82
C ALA A 397 20.43 -7.48 -52.70
N ALA A 398 20.57 -6.27 -53.24
CA ALA A 398 21.76 -5.44 -53.07
C ALA A 398 21.96 -5.01 -51.61
N CYS A 399 20.91 -4.53 -50.93
CA CYS A 399 20.96 -4.21 -49.49
C CYS A 399 21.36 -5.43 -48.64
N SER A 400 20.82 -6.61 -48.95
CA SER A 400 21.19 -7.87 -48.27
C SER A 400 22.65 -8.25 -48.52
N ALA A 401 23.15 -8.09 -49.75
CA ALA A 401 24.55 -8.33 -50.08
C ALA A 401 25.49 -7.36 -49.33
N LEU A 402 25.11 -6.09 -49.19
CA LEU A 402 25.86 -5.09 -48.44
C LEU A 402 25.85 -5.37 -46.93
N ALA A 403 24.69 -5.73 -46.35
CA ALA A 403 24.57 -6.06 -44.93
C ALA A 403 25.47 -7.26 -44.53
N ARG A 404 25.64 -8.23 -45.42
CA ARG A 404 26.49 -9.41 -45.24
C ARG A 404 27.96 -9.19 -45.60
N ASN A 405 28.31 -8.02 -46.14
CA ASN A 405 29.68 -7.75 -46.54
C ASN A 405 30.56 -7.45 -45.31
N PRO A 406 31.61 -8.24 -45.02
CA PRO A 406 32.47 -8.01 -43.84
C PRO A 406 33.39 -6.79 -43.99
N HIS A 407 33.56 -6.25 -45.20
CA HIS A 407 34.40 -5.08 -45.46
C HIS A 407 33.66 -3.75 -45.40
N ALA A 408 32.33 -3.78 -45.26
CA ALA A 408 31.51 -2.59 -45.05
C ALA A 408 31.50 -2.21 -43.56
N GLU A 409 31.22 -0.93 -43.28
CA GLU A 409 31.19 -0.41 -41.91
C GLU A 409 29.99 -0.99 -41.13
N ASP A 410 30.12 -1.16 -39.81
CA ASP A 410 29.11 -1.88 -39.01
C ASP A 410 27.74 -1.18 -38.98
N PHE A 411 27.68 0.16 -38.86
CA PHE A 411 26.43 0.93 -38.96
C PHE A 411 25.86 0.97 -40.38
N GLU A 412 26.71 1.05 -41.41
CA GLU A 412 26.30 0.90 -42.81
C GLU A 412 25.58 -0.44 -43.02
N ARG A 413 26.20 -1.53 -42.58
CA ARG A 413 25.62 -2.87 -42.65
C ARG A 413 24.31 -2.96 -41.87
N ALA A 414 24.23 -2.32 -40.70
CA ALA A 414 23.03 -2.28 -39.88
C ALA A 414 21.88 -1.52 -40.54
N VAL A 415 22.16 -0.37 -41.17
CA VAL A 415 21.17 0.41 -41.93
C VAL A 415 20.60 -0.43 -43.07
N TYR A 416 21.45 -1.06 -43.89
CA TYR A 416 20.97 -1.91 -44.97
C TYR A 416 20.28 -3.19 -44.47
N ALA A 417 20.70 -3.72 -43.32
CA ALA A 417 20.02 -4.84 -42.66
C ALA A 417 18.56 -4.51 -42.30
N LEU A 418 18.30 -3.33 -41.72
CA LEU A 418 16.94 -2.85 -41.45
C LEU A 418 16.07 -2.75 -42.72
N LEU A 419 16.65 -2.35 -43.84
CA LEU A 419 15.90 -2.16 -45.10
C LEU A 419 15.52 -3.50 -45.76
N CYS A 420 16.38 -4.51 -45.67
CA CYS A 420 16.13 -5.83 -46.26
C CYS A 420 15.50 -6.85 -45.30
N GLY A 421 15.43 -6.54 -44.00
CA GLY A 421 14.88 -7.42 -42.96
C GLY A 421 15.87 -8.42 -42.37
N GLU A 422 17.17 -8.26 -42.64
CA GLU A 422 18.25 -9.03 -42.02
C GLU A 422 18.50 -8.52 -40.59
N THR A 423 18.82 -9.42 -39.66
CA THR A 423 18.91 -9.04 -38.23
C THR A 423 20.32 -9.10 -37.67
N GLU A 424 21.18 -9.95 -38.20
CA GLU A 424 22.51 -10.22 -37.63
C GLU A 424 23.40 -8.96 -37.55
N ALA A 425 23.54 -8.24 -38.66
CA ALA A 425 24.34 -7.02 -38.70
C ALA A 425 23.75 -5.91 -37.83
N ALA A 426 22.41 -5.79 -37.78
CA ALA A 426 21.73 -4.79 -36.97
C ALA A 426 21.89 -5.05 -35.46
N PHE A 427 21.79 -6.30 -35.00
CA PHE A 427 22.00 -6.63 -33.58
C PHE A 427 23.41 -6.33 -33.09
N LYS A 428 24.43 -6.35 -33.97
CA LYS A 428 25.82 -6.05 -33.59
C LYS A 428 25.99 -4.61 -33.07
N VAL A 429 25.23 -3.66 -33.61
CA VAL A 429 25.28 -2.23 -33.27
C VAL A 429 24.21 -1.80 -32.26
N CYS A 430 23.30 -2.70 -31.86
CA CYS A 430 22.26 -2.41 -30.88
C CYS A 430 22.86 -2.29 -29.47
N HIS A 431 22.41 -1.28 -28.71
CA HIS A 431 22.90 -1.00 -27.35
C HIS A 431 21.81 -1.14 -26.29
N THR A 432 20.55 -0.88 -26.62
CA THR A 432 19.41 -0.92 -25.68
C THR A 432 18.46 -2.08 -25.98
N TRP A 433 17.63 -2.46 -25.01
CA TRP A 433 16.58 -3.46 -25.22
C TRP A 433 15.57 -3.01 -26.29
N ASP A 434 15.21 -1.73 -26.29
CA ASP A 434 14.38 -1.11 -27.34
C ASP A 434 15.05 -1.23 -28.72
N ASP A 435 16.39 -1.27 -28.77
CA ASP A 435 17.11 -1.49 -30.02
C ASP A 435 16.83 -2.87 -30.62
N TYR A 436 16.95 -3.89 -29.80
CA TYR A 436 16.69 -5.27 -30.16
C TYR A 436 15.24 -5.49 -30.58
N LEU A 437 14.27 -4.91 -29.86
CA LEU A 437 12.86 -5.02 -30.18
C LEU A 437 12.53 -4.43 -31.56
N PHE A 438 13.04 -3.24 -31.86
CA PHE A 438 12.75 -2.59 -33.14
C PHE A 438 13.32 -3.38 -34.32
N VAL A 439 14.55 -3.93 -34.20
CA VAL A 439 15.12 -4.81 -35.23
C VAL A 439 14.25 -6.05 -35.44
N HIS A 440 13.80 -6.68 -34.35
CA HIS A 440 12.93 -7.86 -34.40
C HIS A 440 11.59 -7.54 -35.10
N PHE A 441 10.85 -6.53 -34.64
CA PHE A 441 9.55 -6.18 -35.22
C PHE A 441 9.66 -5.66 -36.65
N ASN A 442 10.74 -4.95 -37.00
CA ASN A 442 11.01 -4.51 -38.37
C ASN A 442 11.21 -5.71 -39.31
N SER A 443 11.99 -6.72 -38.87
CA SER A 443 12.19 -7.96 -39.63
C SER A 443 10.89 -8.76 -39.79
N VAL A 444 10.12 -8.92 -38.71
CA VAL A 444 8.81 -9.59 -38.72
C VAL A 444 7.85 -8.91 -39.70
N LEU A 445 7.75 -7.58 -39.64
CA LEU A 445 6.87 -6.81 -40.52
C LEU A 445 7.24 -6.98 -42.00
N LEU A 446 8.53 -6.91 -42.33
CA LEU A 446 9.03 -7.11 -43.69
C LEU A 446 8.78 -8.55 -44.18
N SER A 447 8.98 -9.56 -43.33
CA SER A 447 8.67 -10.96 -43.66
C SER A 447 7.19 -11.17 -43.95
N ARG A 448 6.29 -10.58 -43.15
CA ARG A 448 4.84 -10.68 -43.38
C ARG A 448 4.41 -9.97 -44.65
N TYR A 449 4.97 -8.78 -44.91
CA TYR A 449 4.71 -8.06 -46.15
C TYR A 449 5.22 -8.83 -47.38
N GLN A 450 6.35 -9.53 -47.26
CA GLN A 450 6.82 -10.47 -48.26
C GLN A 450 5.80 -11.59 -48.52
N GLY A 451 5.26 -12.19 -47.46
CA GLY A 451 4.21 -13.22 -47.54
C GLY A 451 2.98 -12.70 -48.29
N PHE A 452 2.50 -11.50 -47.96
CA PHE A 452 1.40 -10.84 -48.65
C PHE A 452 1.69 -10.62 -50.13
N CYS A 453 2.86 -10.06 -50.47
CA CYS A 453 3.26 -9.81 -51.86
C CYS A 453 3.36 -11.10 -52.67
N LYS A 454 3.88 -12.20 -52.11
CA LYS A 454 3.94 -13.51 -52.77
C LYS A 454 2.54 -14.05 -53.07
N GLN A 455 1.59 -13.94 -52.14
CA GLN A 455 0.20 -14.34 -52.38
C GLN A 455 -0.47 -13.46 -53.44
N PHE A 456 -0.22 -12.15 -53.42
CA PHE A 456 -0.72 -11.24 -54.44
C PHE A 456 -0.18 -11.55 -55.83
N GLN A 457 1.13 -11.84 -55.96
CA GLN A 457 1.75 -12.27 -57.22
C GLN A 457 1.12 -13.56 -57.75
N ARG A 458 0.81 -14.54 -56.87
CA ARG A 458 0.06 -15.74 -57.26
C ARG A 458 -1.33 -15.40 -57.77
N LYS A 459 -2.07 -14.50 -57.10
CA LYS A 459 -3.38 -14.02 -57.59
C LYS A 459 -3.30 -13.39 -58.98
N LEU A 460 -2.24 -12.62 -59.27
CA LEU A 460 -2.03 -12.03 -60.61
C LEU A 460 -1.77 -13.07 -61.71
N SER A 461 -1.36 -14.29 -61.35
CA SER A 461 -1.19 -15.40 -62.30
C SER A 461 -2.50 -16.15 -62.63
N HIS A 462 -3.57 -15.90 -61.87
CA HIS A 462 -4.89 -16.48 -62.09
C HIS A 462 -5.80 -15.54 -62.92
N SER A 463 -6.96 -16.05 -63.37
CA SER A 463 -7.96 -15.24 -64.07
C SER A 463 -8.44 -14.07 -63.19
N PRO A 464 -8.69 -12.86 -63.75
CA PRO A 464 -9.19 -11.71 -62.99
C PRO A 464 -10.52 -11.96 -62.26
N THR A 465 -11.30 -12.93 -62.73
CA THR A 465 -12.63 -13.29 -62.19
C THR A 465 -12.58 -14.30 -61.06
N THR A 466 -11.44 -14.94 -60.80
CA THR A 466 -11.31 -15.95 -59.74
C THR A 466 -11.09 -15.25 -58.39
N PRO A 467 -12.03 -15.36 -57.44
CA PRO A 467 -11.81 -14.80 -56.11
C PRO A 467 -10.74 -15.61 -55.38
N VAL A 468 -9.70 -14.93 -54.92
CA VAL A 468 -8.67 -15.47 -54.03
C VAL A 468 -8.69 -14.60 -52.78
N ALA A 469 -8.94 -15.21 -51.63
CA ALA A 469 -8.84 -14.55 -50.34
C ALA A 469 -7.37 -14.50 -49.88
N PHE A 470 -7.00 -13.45 -49.16
CA PHE A 470 -5.71 -13.39 -48.47
C PHE A 470 -5.77 -14.23 -47.19
N VAL A 471 -4.77 -15.08 -46.98
CA VAL A 471 -4.62 -15.84 -45.75
C VAL A 471 -3.41 -15.29 -44.98
N PRO A 472 -3.62 -14.54 -43.88
CA PRO A 472 -2.51 -14.03 -43.07
C PRO A 472 -1.77 -15.19 -42.39
N GLU A 473 -0.47 -15.00 -42.19
CA GLU A 473 0.33 -15.90 -41.35
C GLU A 473 -0.17 -15.81 -39.89
N PRO A 474 -0.06 -16.88 -39.07
CA PRO A 474 -0.36 -16.81 -37.64
C PRO A 474 0.37 -15.66 -36.95
N ALA A 475 -0.23 -15.08 -35.91
CA ALA A 475 0.41 -14.03 -35.14
C ALA A 475 1.62 -14.59 -34.37
N GLY A 476 2.76 -13.88 -34.44
CA GLY A 476 4.06 -14.35 -33.94
C GLY A 476 4.29 -14.15 -32.43
N TYR A 477 3.23 -14.15 -31.61
CA TYR A 477 3.33 -13.85 -30.17
C TYR A 477 4.20 -14.87 -29.42
N ALA A 478 4.11 -16.15 -29.78
CA ALA A 478 4.90 -17.22 -29.14
C ALA A 478 6.39 -17.11 -29.47
N GLU A 479 6.72 -16.78 -30.73
CA GLU A 479 8.07 -16.50 -31.19
C GLU A 479 8.65 -15.28 -30.49
N PHE A 480 7.85 -14.22 -30.33
CA PHE A 480 8.23 -13.03 -29.58
C PHE A 480 8.53 -13.36 -28.11
N ASN A 481 7.67 -14.13 -27.44
CA ASN A 481 7.90 -14.53 -26.04
C ASN A 481 9.20 -15.34 -25.89
N LYS A 482 9.54 -16.21 -26.85
CA LYS A 482 10.85 -16.91 -26.87
C LYS A 482 12.01 -15.92 -27.07
N PHE A 483 11.84 -14.94 -27.95
CA PHE A 483 12.85 -13.90 -28.18
C PHE A 483 13.10 -13.07 -26.91
N VAL A 484 12.06 -12.69 -26.17
CA VAL A 484 12.20 -11.99 -24.89
C VAL A 484 13.03 -12.82 -23.89
N GLN A 485 12.75 -14.12 -23.77
CA GLN A 485 13.55 -15.00 -22.90
C GLN A 485 15.02 -15.07 -23.32
N TYR A 486 15.30 -15.08 -24.63
CA TYR A 486 16.67 -14.98 -25.14
C TYR A 486 17.34 -13.64 -24.75
N THR A 487 16.63 -12.51 -24.85
CA THR A 487 17.20 -11.19 -24.48
C THR A 487 17.54 -11.09 -23.00
N ARG A 488 16.81 -11.78 -22.10
CA ARG A 488 17.12 -11.83 -20.66
C ARG A 488 18.45 -12.52 -20.34
N GLY A 489 18.91 -13.42 -21.21
CA GLY A 489 20.20 -14.11 -21.09
C GLY A 489 21.36 -13.40 -21.78
N ASN A 490 21.12 -12.30 -22.49
CA ASN A 490 22.14 -11.59 -23.25
C ASN A 490 22.99 -10.68 -22.34
N GLU A 491 24.30 -10.69 -22.51
CA GLU A 491 25.25 -9.89 -21.71
C GLU A 491 25.03 -8.37 -21.84
N ARG A 492 24.57 -7.88 -23.00
CA ARG A 492 24.42 -6.43 -23.25
C ARG A 492 23.12 -5.85 -22.72
N VAL A 493 22.01 -6.53 -22.96
CA VAL A 493 20.65 -6.03 -22.69
C VAL A 493 19.92 -6.80 -21.59
N GLY A 494 20.55 -7.84 -21.01
CA GLY A 494 19.89 -8.71 -20.03
C GLY A 494 19.47 -8.00 -18.76
N SER A 495 20.25 -7.01 -18.30
CA SER A 495 19.89 -6.18 -17.12
C SER A 495 18.65 -5.33 -17.39
N GLU A 496 18.59 -4.66 -18.54
CA GLU A 496 17.43 -3.87 -18.96
C GLU A 496 16.20 -4.76 -19.22
N ALA A 497 16.38 -5.93 -19.83
CA ALA A 497 15.30 -6.89 -20.11
C ALA A 497 14.70 -7.50 -18.83
N ARG A 498 15.42 -7.51 -17.70
CA ARG A 498 14.94 -7.95 -16.38
C ARG A 498 14.32 -6.83 -15.55
N ASN A 499 14.34 -5.59 -16.04
CA ASN A 499 13.66 -4.47 -15.38
C ASN A 499 12.14 -4.78 -15.29
N PRO A 500 11.48 -4.47 -14.16
CA PRO A 500 10.07 -4.83 -13.96
C PRO A 500 9.12 -4.16 -14.96
N TYR A 501 9.36 -2.88 -15.30
CA TYR A 501 8.57 -2.14 -16.29
C TYR A 501 8.73 -2.75 -17.69
N ARG A 502 9.95 -3.16 -18.07
CA ARG A 502 10.22 -3.82 -19.35
C ARG A 502 9.57 -5.21 -19.42
N THR A 503 9.51 -5.92 -18.30
CA THR A 503 8.78 -7.20 -18.22
C THR A 503 7.28 -7.01 -18.44
N ILE A 504 6.69 -5.97 -17.84
CA ILE A 504 5.28 -5.60 -18.09
C ILE A 504 5.06 -5.23 -19.57
N GLN A 505 5.95 -4.41 -20.16
CA GLN A 505 5.89 -4.07 -21.58
C GLN A 505 6.00 -5.30 -22.49
N ALA A 506 6.91 -6.23 -22.18
CA ALA A 506 7.06 -7.48 -22.91
C ALA A 506 5.79 -8.33 -22.86
N THR A 507 5.12 -8.40 -21.71
CA THR A 507 3.82 -9.09 -21.56
C THR A 507 2.76 -8.48 -22.47
N ILE A 508 2.67 -7.15 -22.54
CA ILE A 508 1.73 -6.43 -23.41
C ILE A 508 2.01 -6.74 -24.89
N LEU A 509 3.28 -6.68 -25.31
CA LEU A 509 3.72 -6.96 -26.69
C LEU A 509 3.46 -8.41 -27.11
N GLY A 510 3.73 -9.36 -26.21
CA GLY A 510 3.58 -10.79 -26.46
C GLY A 510 2.20 -11.36 -26.16
N LYS A 511 1.24 -10.53 -25.72
CA LYS A 511 -0.10 -10.92 -25.22
C LYS A 511 -0.07 -12.10 -24.25
N GLY A 512 1.01 -12.24 -23.48
CA GLY A 512 1.27 -13.35 -22.54
C GLY A 512 0.65 -13.14 -21.17
N TYR A 513 -0.54 -12.54 -21.09
CA TYR A 513 -1.12 -12.04 -19.84
C TYR A 513 -1.37 -13.14 -18.80
N ASP A 514 -1.93 -14.28 -19.21
CA ASP A 514 -2.23 -15.38 -18.28
C ASP A 514 -0.97 -15.87 -17.57
N ALA A 515 0.09 -16.20 -18.33
CA ALA A 515 1.34 -16.68 -17.77
C ALA A 515 2.00 -15.64 -16.86
N PHE A 516 1.96 -14.36 -17.27
CA PHE A 516 2.52 -13.27 -16.49
C PHE A 516 1.80 -13.07 -15.14
N PHE A 517 0.48 -12.93 -15.13
CA PHE A 517 -0.27 -12.68 -13.88
C PHE A 517 -0.26 -13.89 -12.95
N TYR A 518 -0.23 -15.10 -13.50
CA TYR A 518 -0.08 -16.31 -12.71
C TYR A 518 1.29 -16.37 -12.03
N SER A 519 2.37 -16.14 -12.78
CA SER A 519 3.73 -16.15 -12.21
C SER A 519 4.01 -14.95 -11.29
N LEU A 520 3.43 -13.78 -11.57
CA LEU A 520 3.53 -12.62 -10.67
C LEU A 520 2.80 -12.88 -9.35
N ALA A 521 1.64 -13.54 -9.37
CA ALA A 521 0.91 -13.91 -8.15
C ALA A 521 1.74 -14.83 -7.25
N GLN A 522 2.49 -15.75 -7.85
CA GLN A 522 3.44 -16.62 -7.14
C GLN A 522 4.59 -15.82 -6.52
N ALA A 523 5.14 -14.85 -7.26
CA ALA A 523 6.19 -13.96 -6.75
C ALA A 523 5.70 -13.09 -5.59
N VAL A 524 4.51 -12.50 -5.72
CA VAL A 524 3.86 -11.69 -4.67
C VAL A 524 3.65 -12.52 -3.41
N SER A 525 3.14 -13.74 -3.56
CA SER A 525 2.97 -14.69 -2.45
C SER A 525 4.29 -15.03 -1.75
N GLN A 526 5.35 -15.31 -2.53
CA GLN A 526 6.68 -15.58 -1.98
C GLN A 526 7.27 -14.37 -1.23
N VAL A 527 7.17 -13.16 -1.80
CA VAL A 527 7.67 -11.92 -1.17
C VAL A 527 6.92 -11.62 0.12
N ALA A 528 5.61 -11.86 0.14
CA ALA A 528 4.78 -11.62 1.32
C ALA A 528 5.07 -12.62 2.45
N ASN A 529 5.23 -13.91 2.12
CA ASN A 529 5.42 -14.98 3.10
C ASN A 529 6.87 -15.14 3.61
N ASN A 530 7.86 -14.59 2.91
CA ASN A 530 9.26 -14.63 3.35
C ASN A 530 9.62 -13.55 4.38
N LYS A 531 8.73 -12.59 4.66
CA LYS A 531 8.96 -11.56 5.68
C LYS A 531 8.87 -12.20 7.07
N SER A 532 9.95 -12.12 7.84
CA SER A 532 10.14 -12.89 9.09
C SER A 532 9.25 -12.48 10.27
N ASP A 533 8.55 -11.34 10.20
CA ASP A 533 7.97 -10.69 11.38
C ASP A 533 6.42 -10.57 11.36
N ALA A 534 5.71 -11.02 10.33
CA ALA A 534 4.24 -10.92 10.31
C ALA A 534 3.57 -12.08 9.54
N SER A 535 2.48 -12.64 10.11
CA SER A 535 1.58 -13.50 9.35
C SER A 535 0.95 -12.68 8.23
N SER A 536 1.40 -12.87 7.00
CA SER A 536 0.81 -12.19 5.85
C SER A 536 -0.59 -12.72 5.56
N PHE A 537 -1.53 -11.81 5.28
CA PHE A 537 -2.85 -12.19 4.75
C PHE A 537 -2.82 -12.56 3.26
N VAL A 538 -1.67 -12.44 2.59
CA VAL A 538 -1.50 -12.83 1.20
C VAL A 538 -1.52 -14.36 1.10
N PRO A 539 -2.45 -14.98 0.34
CA PRO A 539 -2.52 -16.44 0.23
C PRO A 539 -1.21 -17.07 -0.26
N ASP A 540 -0.83 -18.20 0.31
CA ASP A 540 0.30 -18.99 -0.18
C ASP A 540 -0.09 -19.77 -1.44
N VAL A 541 0.44 -19.33 -2.58
CA VAL A 541 0.28 -19.95 -3.91
C VAL A 541 1.64 -20.28 -4.53
N SER A 542 2.72 -20.21 -3.75
CA SER A 542 4.09 -20.27 -4.27
C SER A 542 4.53 -21.71 -4.64
N PRO A 543 5.09 -21.94 -5.85
CA PRO A 543 5.80 -23.15 -6.19
C PRO A 543 7.28 -23.05 -5.75
N THR A 544 8.02 -24.15 -5.82
CA THR A 544 9.42 -24.24 -5.35
C THR A 544 10.42 -23.34 -6.11
N SER A 545 10.06 -22.76 -7.27
CA SER A 545 10.92 -21.85 -8.03
C SER A 545 10.13 -20.77 -8.77
N VAL A 546 10.46 -19.50 -8.55
CA VAL A 546 9.89 -18.32 -9.20
C VAL A 546 11.01 -17.55 -9.91
N ASP A 547 10.70 -16.88 -11.03
CA ASP A 547 11.65 -16.05 -11.79
C ASP A 547 12.05 -14.80 -10.95
N ASP A 548 13.35 -14.63 -10.70
CA ASP A 548 13.90 -13.49 -9.94
C ASP A 548 13.41 -12.12 -10.46
N SER A 549 13.19 -11.99 -11.78
CA SER A 549 12.68 -10.73 -12.36
C SER A 549 11.26 -10.39 -11.91
N LEU A 550 10.42 -11.40 -11.65
CA LEU A 550 9.07 -11.22 -11.14
C LEU A 550 9.06 -10.97 -9.62
N VAL A 551 10.03 -11.52 -8.89
CA VAL A 551 10.26 -11.19 -7.47
C VAL A 551 10.59 -9.71 -7.32
N ILE A 552 11.52 -9.20 -8.15
CA ILE A 552 11.85 -7.76 -8.18
C ILE A 552 10.60 -6.91 -8.51
N ALA A 553 9.76 -7.36 -9.43
CA ALA A 553 8.51 -6.66 -9.77
C ALA A 553 7.47 -6.68 -8.65
N ALA A 554 7.45 -7.73 -7.83
CA ALA A 554 6.56 -7.84 -6.67
C ALA A 554 7.04 -7.00 -5.48
N GLU A 555 8.37 -6.80 -5.33
CA GLU A 555 8.96 -5.92 -4.32
C GLU A 555 8.82 -4.42 -4.67
N ASP A 556 8.85 -4.07 -5.96
CA ASP A 556 8.69 -2.68 -6.42
C ASP A 556 7.21 -2.26 -6.41
N GLY A 557 6.86 -1.32 -5.54
CA GLY A 557 5.47 -0.90 -5.34
C GLY A 557 4.82 -0.21 -6.54
N ASP A 558 5.60 0.53 -7.34
CA ASP A 558 5.10 1.17 -8.56
C ASP A 558 4.86 0.13 -9.66
N ALA A 559 5.77 -0.83 -9.81
CA ALA A 559 5.60 -1.94 -10.74
C ALA A 559 4.38 -2.81 -10.39
N LEU A 560 4.19 -3.13 -9.10
CA LEU A 560 3.02 -3.86 -8.62
C LEU A 560 1.72 -3.07 -8.82
N ARG A 561 1.74 -1.75 -8.60
CA ARG A 561 0.60 -0.86 -8.94
C ARG A 561 0.25 -0.96 -10.42
N ILE A 562 1.25 -0.81 -11.30
CA ILE A 562 1.04 -0.86 -12.77
C ILE A 562 0.52 -2.23 -13.18
N ALA A 563 1.11 -3.31 -12.65
CA ALA A 563 0.68 -4.68 -12.95
C ALA A 563 -0.76 -4.95 -12.47
N THR A 564 -1.12 -4.47 -11.29
CA THR A 564 -2.49 -4.60 -10.73
C THR A 564 -3.51 -3.87 -11.60
N HIS A 565 -3.22 -2.63 -11.98
CA HIS A 565 -4.09 -1.86 -12.87
C HIS A 565 -4.15 -2.44 -14.29
N LEU A 566 -3.04 -2.97 -14.79
CA LEU A 566 -3.00 -3.71 -16.06
C LEU A 566 -3.87 -4.97 -15.98
N TYR A 567 -3.83 -5.72 -14.88
CA TYR A 567 -4.68 -6.88 -14.67
C TYR A 567 -6.17 -6.51 -14.72
N ILE A 568 -6.57 -5.46 -14.00
CA ILE A 568 -7.95 -4.98 -13.98
C ILE A 568 -8.42 -4.60 -15.40
N VAL A 569 -7.61 -3.85 -16.14
CA VAL A 569 -7.92 -3.46 -17.53
C VAL A 569 -7.99 -4.70 -18.42
N ALA A 570 -6.98 -5.57 -18.39
CA ALA A 570 -6.88 -6.76 -19.23
C ALA A 570 -8.02 -7.76 -18.96
N HIS A 571 -8.43 -7.92 -17.70
CA HIS A 571 -9.59 -8.72 -17.32
C HIS A 571 -10.88 -8.11 -17.88
N SER A 572 -11.09 -6.79 -17.76
CA SER A 572 -12.30 -6.11 -18.22
C SER A 572 -12.55 -6.17 -19.74
N ILE A 573 -11.49 -6.29 -20.53
CA ILE A 573 -11.56 -6.39 -22.01
C ILE A 573 -11.37 -7.83 -22.53
N GLY A 574 -11.28 -8.82 -21.64
CA GLY A 574 -11.19 -10.24 -22.00
C GLY A 574 -9.84 -10.69 -22.56
N TYR A 575 -8.74 -10.02 -22.19
CA TYR A 575 -7.37 -10.46 -22.56
C TYR A 575 -6.83 -11.56 -21.65
N VAL A 576 -7.50 -11.80 -20.53
CA VAL A 576 -7.12 -12.76 -19.50
C VAL A 576 -8.21 -13.79 -19.37
N ARG A 577 -7.83 -15.04 -19.07
CA ARG A 577 -8.79 -16.09 -18.73
C ARG A 577 -9.68 -15.71 -17.55
N ALA A 578 -10.95 -16.14 -17.63
CA ALA A 578 -11.97 -15.88 -16.62
C ALA A 578 -12.37 -17.13 -15.83
N ASP A 579 -11.62 -18.24 -15.93
CA ASP A 579 -11.92 -19.42 -15.12
C ASP A 579 -11.62 -19.16 -13.64
N THR A 580 -12.43 -19.76 -12.77
CA THR A 580 -12.40 -19.52 -11.32
C THR A 580 -11.03 -19.80 -10.70
N GLN A 581 -10.35 -20.87 -11.15
CA GLN A 581 -9.03 -21.22 -10.62
C GLN A 581 -8.00 -20.15 -10.95
N PHE A 582 -7.91 -19.76 -12.23
CA PHE A 582 -7.01 -18.70 -12.64
C PHE A 582 -7.36 -17.37 -11.96
N TYR A 583 -8.64 -17.00 -11.93
CA TYR A 583 -9.10 -15.74 -11.34
C TYR A 583 -8.73 -15.64 -9.85
N ASN A 584 -8.94 -16.70 -9.07
CA ASN A 584 -8.58 -16.74 -7.66
C ASN A 584 -7.06 -16.57 -7.45
N THR A 585 -6.23 -17.21 -8.26
CA THR A 585 -4.76 -17.05 -8.18
C THR A 585 -4.32 -15.67 -8.65
N ALA A 586 -4.82 -15.17 -9.78
CA ALA A 586 -4.42 -13.87 -10.33
C ALA A 586 -4.84 -12.69 -9.43
N CYS A 587 -5.92 -12.85 -8.65
CA CYS A 587 -6.33 -11.87 -7.64
C CYS A 587 -5.29 -11.67 -6.53
N VAL A 588 -4.37 -12.62 -6.31
CA VAL A 588 -3.25 -12.43 -5.36
C VAL A 588 -2.38 -11.23 -5.73
N ASN A 589 -2.30 -10.84 -7.02
CA ASN A 589 -1.62 -9.61 -7.42
C ASN A 589 -2.30 -8.36 -6.81
N VAL A 590 -3.64 -8.33 -6.81
CA VAL A 590 -4.43 -7.25 -6.19
C VAL A 590 -4.28 -7.28 -4.67
N ILE A 591 -4.30 -8.48 -4.06
CA ILE A 591 -4.09 -8.66 -2.61
C ILE A 591 -2.69 -8.17 -2.19
N GLY A 592 -1.66 -8.47 -2.99
CA GLY A 592 -0.32 -7.95 -2.75
C GLY A 592 -0.24 -6.43 -2.84
N TYR A 593 -1.00 -5.82 -3.76
CA TYR A 593 -1.11 -4.37 -3.81
C TYR A 593 -1.84 -3.81 -2.59
N ILE A 594 -2.88 -4.47 -2.09
CA ILE A 594 -3.54 -4.12 -0.82
C ILE A 594 -2.54 -4.17 0.35
N ALA A 595 -1.69 -5.20 0.41
CA ALA A 595 -0.63 -5.29 1.43
C ALA A 595 0.39 -4.14 1.31
N ASN A 596 0.69 -3.69 0.08
CA ASN A 596 1.51 -2.50 -0.12
C ASN A 596 0.81 -1.23 0.41
N LEU A 597 -0.47 -1.04 0.10
CA LEU A 597 -1.27 0.09 0.60
C LEU A 597 -1.34 0.13 2.13
N GLU A 598 -1.54 -1.02 2.77
CA GLU A 598 -1.52 -1.15 4.24
C GLU A 598 -0.15 -0.75 4.79
N SER A 599 0.95 -1.25 4.21
CA SER A 599 2.31 -0.90 4.65
C SER A 599 2.65 0.60 4.48
N LEU A 600 1.98 1.28 3.54
CA LEU A 600 2.09 2.73 3.34
C LEU A 600 1.14 3.55 4.22
N GLY A 601 0.25 2.90 4.98
CA GLY A 601 -0.77 3.55 5.80
C GLY A 601 -1.93 4.17 5.00
N VAL A 602 -2.11 3.80 3.73
CA VAL A 602 -3.16 4.35 2.85
C VAL A 602 -4.38 3.43 2.88
N VAL A 603 -5.07 3.41 4.02
CA VAL A 603 -6.17 2.45 4.29
C VAL A 603 -7.48 2.80 3.60
N ASP A 604 -7.76 4.09 3.36
CA ASP A 604 -9.03 4.58 2.81
C ASP A 604 -9.35 3.99 1.42
N ILE A 605 -8.34 3.59 0.66
CA ILE A 605 -8.54 3.08 -0.70
C ILE A 605 -8.69 1.55 -0.73
N ILE A 606 -8.35 0.86 0.35
CA ILE A 606 -8.38 -0.61 0.42
C ILE A 606 -9.77 -1.18 0.07
N PRO A 607 -10.90 -0.64 0.57
CA PRO A 607 -12.23 -1.13 0.19
C PRO A 607 -12.49 -1.11 -1.33
N LEU A 608 -11.97 -0.13 -2.07
CA LEU A 608 -12.10 -0.08 -3.54
C LEU A 608 -11.43 -1.30 -4.18
N TYR A 609 -10.19 -1.61 -3.83
CA TYR A 609 -9.46 -2.74 -4.41
C TYR A 609 -9.98 -4.09 -3.92
N ALA A 610 -10.35 -4.18 -2.64
CA ALA A 610 -10.93 -5.40 -2.07
C ALA A 610 -12.24 -5.77 -2.80
N SER A 611 -13.05 -4.78 -3.20
CA SER A 611 -14.28 -5.02 -3.95
C SER A 611 -14.10 -5.58 -5.38
N LEU A 612 -12.86 -5.73 -5.85
CA LEU A 612 -12.53 -6.36 -7.14
C LEU A 612 -12.17 -7.85 -7.00
N LEU A 613 -12.11 -8.36 -5.77
CA LEU A 613 -11.77 -9.75 -5.45
C LEU A 613 -13.05 -10.62 -5.42
N PRO A 614 -12.90 -11.96 -5.50
CA PRO A 614 -13.96 -12.89 -5.11
C PRO A 614 -14.49 -12.58 -3.69
N GLU A 615 -15.77 -12.86 -3.43
CA GLU A 615 -16.40 -12.56 -2.14
C GLU A 615 -15.65 -13.19 -0.95
N ASP A 616 -15.23 -14.44 -1.06
CA ASP A 616 -14.54 -15.15 0.01
C ASP A 616 -13.16 -14.53 0.32
N LEU A 617 -12.41 -14.13 -0.71
CA LEU A 617 -11.13 -13.46 -0.57
C LEU A 617 -11.31 -12.03 -0.04
N THR A 618 -12.36 -11.32 -0.47
CA THR A 618 -12.71 -9.99 0.02
C THR A 618 -12.92 -10.02 1.53
N ARG A 619 -13.75 -10.95 2.01
CA ARG A 619 -14.04 -11.15 3.44
C ARG A 619 -12.77 -11.48 4.22
N SER A 620 -11.97 -12.43 3.73
CA SER A 620 -10.74 -12.89 4.40
C SER A 620 -9.66 -11.82 4.50
N VAL A 621 -9.43 -11.04 3.43
CA VAL A 621 -8.41 -9.98 3.39
C VAL A 621 -8.83 -8.81 4.27
N LEU A 622 -10.07 -8.32 4.13
CA LEU A 622 -10.55 -7.20 4.96
C LEU A 622 -10.60 -7.59 6.44
N ALA A 623 -11.00 -8.81 6.77
CA ALA A 623 -11.00 -9.29 8.15
C ALA A 623 -9.64 -9.12 8.83
N GLN A 624 -8.54 -9.37 8.09
CA GLN A 624 -7.18 -9.25 8.62
C GLN A 624 -6.70 -7.79 8.61
N VAL A 625 -6.90 -7.04 7.52
CA VAL A 625 -6.47 -5.63 7.43
C VAL A 625 -7.14 -4.74 8.47
N LEU A 626 -8.44 -4.94 8.74
CA LEU A 626 -9.19 -4.08 9.65
C LEU A 626 -8.72 -4.21 11.12
N ILE A 627 -8.05 -5.30 11.51
CA ILE A 627 -7.69 -5.51 12.92
C ILE A 627 -6.58 -4.58 13.41
N GLU A 628 -5.69 -4.17 12.50
CA GLU A 628 -4.56 -3.28 12.79
C GLU A 628 -5.00 -1.82 12.91
N ILE A 629 -6.21 -1.48 12.45
CA ILE A 629 -6.70 -0.10 12.43
C ILE A 629 -7.34 0.24 13.76
N VAL A 630 -6.72 1.19 14.47
CA VAL A 630 -7.13 1.59 15.83
C VAL A 630 -7.91 2.90 15.87
N ASP A 631 -7.69 3.84 14.94
CA ASP A 631 -8.33 5.17 14.98
C ASP A 631 -9.86 5.09 14.73
N PRO A 632 -10.70 5.54 15.69
CA PRO A 632 -12.15 5.61 15.52
C PRO A 632 -12.63 6.35 14.27
N ARG A 633 -11.92 7.39 13.84
CA ARG A 633 -12.32 8.18 12.66
C ARG A 633 -12.13 7.39 11.38
N GLU A 634 -10.99 6.74 11.24
CA GLU A 634 -10.68 5.84 10.13
C GLU A 634 -11.64 4.65 10.09
N ARG A 635 -11.93 4.01 11.24
CA ARG A 635 -12.91 2.91 11.31
C ARG A 635 -14.27 3.32 10.75
N LYS A 636 -14.78 4.48 11.18
CA LYS A 636 -16.05 5.01 10.69
C LYS A 636 -16.01 5.35 9.20
N ASN A 637 -14.87 5.85 8.70
CA ASN A 637 -14.70 6.12 7.28
C ASN A 637 -14.70 4.83 6.44
N LEU A 638 -13.97 3.80 6.90
CA LEU A 638 -13.85 2.51 6.22
C LEU A 638 -15.18 1.76 6.16
N VAL A 639 -16.00 1.79 7.21
CA VAL A 639 -17.36 1.22 7.15
C VAL A 639 -18.17 1.87 6.03
N ARG A 640 -18.19 3.21 5.95
CA ARG A 640 -18.89 3.93 4.87
C ARG A 640 -18.34 3.60 3.48
N LEU A 641 -17.02 3.41 3.36
CA LEU A 641 -16.37 3.09 2.09
C LEU A 641 -16.65 1.64 1.66
N MET A 642 -16.67 0.69 2.60
CA MET A 642 -17.08 -0.69 2.35
C MET A 642 -18.54 -0.74 1.87
N GLU A 643 -19.45 -0.04 2.54
CA GLU A 643 -20.85 0.10 2.12
C GLU A 643 -20.97 0.73 0.73
N LYS A 644 -20.25 1.83 0.46
CA LYS A 644 -20.21 2.50 -0.85
C LYS A 644 -19.80 1.53 -1.97
N HIS A 645 -18.87 0.62 -1.70
CA HIS A 645 -18.39 -0.34 -2.70
C HIS A 645 -19.18 -1.65 -2.77
N GLY A 646 -20.25 -1.78 -1.98
CA GLY A 646 -21.14 -2.95 -1.96
C GLY A 646 -20.58 -4.15 -1.21
N ILE A 647 -19.68 -3.91 -0.26
CA ILE A 647 -19.09 -4.97 0.58
C ILE A 647 -19.98 -5.18 1.80
N ASP A 648 -20.34 -6.43 2.06
CA ASP A 648 -21.09 -6.82 3.26
C ASP A 648 -20.19 -6.74 4.50
N VAL A 649 -20.32 -5.63 5.23
CA VAL A 649 -19.54 -5.37 6.45
C VAL A 649 -19.82 -6.41 7.53
N GLU A 650 -21.07 -6.86 7.66
CA GLU A 650 -21.44 -7.85 8.66
C GLU A 650 -20.77 -9.21 8.38
N ALA A 651 -20.77 -9.65 7.12
CA ALA A 651 -20.07 -10.87 6.72
C ALA A 651 -18.54 -10.77 6.91
N VAL A 652 -17.94 -9.60 6.67
CA VAL A 652 -16.51 -9.36 6.93
C VAL A 652 -16.21 -9.48 8.42
N LEU A 653 -16.99 -8.82 9.28
CA LEU A 653 -16.80 -8.87 10.74
C LEU A 653 -17.07 -10.27 11.31
N GLN A 654 -18.03 -11.01 10.75
CA GLN A 654 -18.23 -12.42 11.10
C GLN A 654 -17.00 -13.26 10.76
N THR A 655 -16.44 -13.09 9.56
CA THR A 655 -15.23 -13.82 9.12
C THR A 655 -14.03 -13.47 10.01
N GLN A 656 -13.89 -12.19 10.39
CA GLN A 656 -12.86 -11.74 11.33
C GLN A 656 -13.02 -12.40 12.70
N TRP A 657 -14.25 -12.44 13.22
CA TRP A 657 -14.55 -13.08 14.49
C TRP A 657 -14.24 -14.58 14.48
N GLU A 658 -14.64 -15.29 13.42
CA GLU A 658 -14.40 -16.73 13.26
C GLU A 658 -12.90 -17.03 13.18
N TRP A 659 -12.15 -16.26 12.41
CA TRP A 659 -10.69 -16.39 12.27
C TRP A 659 -9.98 -16.23 13.63
N LEU A 660 -10.31 -15.19 14.40
CA LEU A 660 -9.70 -14.96 15.72
C LEU A 660 -10.16 -15.97 16.77
N SER A 661 -11.44 -16.39 16.72
CA SER A 661 -12.03 -17.31 17.70
C SER A 661 -11.43 -18.71 17.70
N VAL A 662 -10.87 -19.15 16.57
CA VAL A 662 -10.13 -20.43 16.48
C VAL A 662 -8.93 -20.43 17.42
N ASN A 663 -8.19 -19.32 17.51
CA ASN A 663 -7.03 -19.18 18.39
C ASN A 663 -7.44 -19.11 19.87
N VAL A 664 -8.64 -18.60 20.17
CA VAL A 664 -9.19 -18.54 21.53
C VAL A 664 -9.65 -19.91 22.03
N SER A 665 -10.07 -20.81 21.13
CA SER A 665 -10.50 -22.17 21.50
C SER A 665 -9.33 -23.09 21.89
N ALA A 666 -8.10 -22.74 21.50
CA ALA A 666 -6.87 -23.47 21.86
C ALA A 666 -6.31 -23.08 23.24
N ILE A 667 -7.03 -22.23 23.99
CA ILE A 667 -6.58 -21.77 25.30
C ILE A 667 -6.83 -22.88 26.31
N ASP A 668 -5.76 -23.64 26.50
CA ASP A 668 -5.52 -24.66 27.50
C ASP A 668 -6.24 -24.31 28.81
N HIS A 669 -7.15 -25.19 29.27
CA HIS A 669 -7.89 -25.05 30.53
C HIS A 669 -6.98 -25.21 31.77
N SER A 670 -5.69 -24.91 31.64
CA SER A 670 -4.64 -25.39 32.54
C SER A 670 -4.24 -24.42 33.64
N ARG A 671 -4.94 -23.28 33.79
CA ARG A 671 -4.74 -22.41 34.96
C ARG A 671 -5.96 -22.45 35.87
N THR A 672 -5.91 -23.37 36.83
CA THR A 672 -6.67 -23.21 38.08
C THR A 672 -6.35 -21.82 38.65
N VAL A 673 -7.34 -20.94 38.74
CA VAL A 673 -7.19 -19.63 39.40
C VAL A 673 -6.50 -19.85 40.74
N LYS A 674 -5.32 -19.25 40.95
CA LYS A 674 -4.58 -19.40 42.20
C LYS A 674 -5.37 -18.71 43.32
N ARG A 675 -6.09 -19.51 44.10
CA ARG A 675 -6.86 -19.05 45.26
C ARG A 675 -5.90 -18.80 46.42
N HIS A 676 -6.02 -17.63 47.05
CA HIS A 676 -5.20 -17.26 48.20
C HIS A 676 -6.11 -17.13 49.43
N PRO A 677 -5.73 -17.70 50.58
CA PRO A 677 -6.47 -17.50 51.81
C PRO A 677 -6.43 -16.02 52.20
N LYS A 678 -7.61 -15.45 52.46
CA LYS A 678 -7.87 -14.10 52.95
C LYS A 678 -7.83 -14.01 54.47
N VAL A 679 -7.80 -15.16 55.15
CA VAL A 679 -7.57 -15.30 56.58
C VAL A 679 -6.42 -16.28 56.82
N VAL A 680 -5.41 -15.87 57.60
CA VAL A 680 -4.21 -16.67 57.86
C VAL A 680 -3.98 -16.84 59.37
N ASN A 681 -3.43 -17.99 59.76
CA ASN A 681 -2.99 -18.22 61.13
C ASN A 681 -1.60 -17.60 61.35
N ARG A 682 -1.52 -16.66 62.29
CA ARG A 682 -0.24 -16.13 62.77
C ARG A 682 0.52 -17.21 63.54
N LYS A 683 1.85 -17.08 63.65
CA LYS A 683 2.73 -18.00 64.39
C LYS A 683 2.30 -18.20 65.86
N ASP A 684 1.57 -17.24 66.41
CA ASP A 684 1.07 -17.23 67.79
C ASP A 684 -0.31 -17.92 67.95
N GLY A 685 -0.82 -18.56 66.88
CA GLY A 685 -2.11 -19.27 66.88
C GLY A 685 -3.35 -18.37 66.71
N ASN A 686 -3.17 -17.05 66.62
CA ASN A 686 -4.25 -16.10 66.34
C ASN A 686 -4.55 -15.99 64.83
N LEU A 687 -5.83 -15.84 64.49
CA LEU A 687 -6.29 -15.53 63.12
C LEU A 687 -6.03 -14.06 62.78
N GLU A 688 -5.59 -13.80 61.55
CA GLU A 688 -5.33 -12.46 61.01
C GLU A 688 -5.90 -12.34 59.59
N LEU A 689 -6.51 -11.18 59.30
CA LEU A 689 -7.03 -10.86 57.98
C LEU A 689 -5.92 -10.34 57.07
N VAL A 690 -5.96 -10.73 55.80
CA VAL A 690 -4.99 -10.30 54.80
C VAL A 690 -5.54 -9.06 54.06
N PRO A 691 -4.78 -7.96 53.95
CA PRO A 691 -5.20 -6.81 53.14
C PRO A 691 -5.31 -7.20 51.66
N VAL A 692 -6.22 -6.54 50.95
CA VAL A 692 -6.39 -6.72 49.50
C VAL A 692 -5.09 -6.36 48.79
N LYS A 693 -4.73 -7.13 47.76
CA LYS A 693 -3.48 -6.95 47.00
C LYS A 693 -3.63 -5.77 46.03
N THR A 694 -2.57 -4.99 45.82
CA THR A 694 -2.57 -3.76 45.00
C THR A 694 -2.35 -3.97 43.50
N ASP A 695 -2.15 -5.20 43.06
CA ASP A 695 -1.98 -5.58 41.64
C ASP A 695 -2.33 -7.07 41.47
N PHE A 696 -3.62 -7.39 41.51
CA PHE A 696 -4.08 -8.79 41.37
C PHE A 696 -4.78 -9.05 40.04
N ILE A 697 -5.31 -8.01 39.39
CA ILE A 697 -5.87 -8.11 38.04
C ILE A 697 -4.75 -8.14 36.98
N GLY A 698 -3.65 -7.40 37.23
CA GLY A 698 -2.55 -7.24 36.29
C GLY A 698 -2.84 -6.20 35.20
N THR A 699 -1.78 -5.83 34.47
CA THR A 699 -1.81 -4.81 33.41
C THR A 699 -1.44 -5.36 32.03
N GLU A 700 -0.80 -6.52 31.96
CA GLU A 700 -0.35 -7.12 30.70
C GLU A 700 -1.49 -7.86 29.99
N ILE A 701 -1.61 -7.64 28.68
CA ILE A 701 -2.60 -8.27 27.80
C ILE A 701 -1.86 -8.95 26.67
N SER A 702 -2.28 -10.18 26.33
CA SER A 702 -1.73 -10.88 25.18
C SER A 702 -2.21 -10.27 23.88
N GLU A 703 -1.40 -10.32 22.83
CA GLU A 703 -1.78 -9.83 21.50
C GLU A 703 -3.05 -10.53 20.97
N SER A 704 -3.21 -11.83 21.26
CA SER A 704 -4.44 -12.55 20.91
C SER A 704 -5.69 -12.00 21.60
N ASP A 705 -5.58 -11.56 22.86
CA ASP A 705 -6.72 -11.01 23.60
C ASP A 705 -7.06 -9.60 23.14
N GLU A 706 -6.02 -8.80 22.88
CA GLU A 706 -6.14 -7.46 22.30
C GLU A 706 -6.85 -7.51 20.93
N ASN A 707 -6.46 -8.44 20.04
CA ASN A 707 -7.09 -8.59 18.73
C ASN A 707 -8.56 -9.01 18.84
N VAL A 708 -8.91 -9.91 19.76
CA VAL A 708 -10.31 -10.32 19.93
C VAL A 708 -11.17 -9.17 20.48
N ILE A 709 -10.64 -8.34 21.38
CA ILE A 709 -11.32 -7.12 21.85
C ILE A 709 -11.52 -6.14 20.69
N ARG A 710 -10.50 -5.89 19.87
CA ARG A 710 -10.59 -5.02 18.69
C ARG A 710 -11.64 -5.50 17.69
N SER A 711 -11.77 -6.80 17.49
CA SER A 711 -12.80 -7.36 16.60
C SER A 711 -14.22 -7.03 17.08
N LEU A 712 -14.46 -7.06 18.40
CA LEU A 712 -15.74 -6.65 18.98
C LEU A 712 -15.97 -5.13 18.84
N GLU A 713 -14.93 -4.30 18.96
CA GLU A 713 -15.03 -2.84 18.83
C GLU A 713 -15.55 -2.40 17.45
N TRP A 714 -15.21 -3.14 16.39
CA TRP A 714 -15.69 -2.85 15.04
C TRP A 714 -17.22 -2.87 14.92
N LEU A 715 -17.90 -3.70 15.72
CA LEU A 715 -19.37 -3.76 15.74
C LEU A 715 -20.02 -2.47 16.24
N ARG A 716 -19.29 -1.60 16.96
CA ARG A 716 -19.80 -0.28 17.38
C ARG A 716 -20.06 0.67 16.21
N TYR A 717 -19.39 0.44 15.09
CA TYR A 717 -19.46 1.32 13.92
C TYR A 717 -20.49 0.85 12.87
N VAL A 718 -21.17 -0.27 13.13
CA VAL A 718 -22.16 -0.87 12.25
C VAL A 718 -23.54 -0.80 12.92
N ASP A 719 -24.53 -0.31 12.19
CA ASP A 719 -25.88 -0.13 12.71
C ASP A 719 -26.54 -1.49 13.04
N GLY A 720 -27.34 -1.53 14.12
CA GLY A 720 -28.14 -2.71 14.48
C GLY A 720 -27.40 -3.84 15.20
N GLN A 721 -26.12 -3.66 15.55
CA GLN A 721 -25.28 -4.72 16.14
C GLN A 721 -25.39 -4.90 17.66
N TRP A 722 -26.32 -4.21 18.35
CA TRP A 722 -26.46 -4.27 19.82
C TRP A 722 -26.55 -5.69 20.37
N GLY A 723 -27.46 -6.51 19.81
CA GLY A 723 -27.63 -7.89 20.26
C GLY A 723 -26.35 -8.73 20.06
N ARG A 724 -25.63 -8.49 18.96
CA ARG A 724 -24.38 -9.18 18.66
C ARG A 724 -23.25 -8.75 19.60
N ILE A 725 -23.15 -7.46 19.91
CA ILE A 725 -22.19 -6.93 20.88
C ILE A 725 -22.42 -7.57 22.25
N CYS A 726 -23.68 -7.64 22.71
CA CYS A 726 -24.01 -8.25 24.00
C CYS A 726 -23.69 -9.75 24.04
N GLN A 727 -24.02 -10.48 22.96
CA GLN A 727 -23.76 -11.91 22.85
C GLN A 727 -22.26 -12.23 22.80
N LEU A 728 -21.51 -11.51 21.96
CA LEU A 728 -20.07 -11.75 21.82
C LEU A 728 -19.30 -11.22 23.03
N GLY A 729 -19.70 -10.09 23.59
CA GLY A 729 -19.12 -9.52 24.80
C GLY A 729 -19.30 -10.43 26.01
N SER A 730 -20.51 -11.00 26.21
CA SER A 730 -20.74 -12.00 27.28
C SER A 730 -19.86 -13.24 27.09
N LEU A 731 -19.72 -13.73 25.85
CA LEU A 731 -18.83 -14.84 25.52
C LEU A 731 -17.36 -14.53 25.86
N LEU A 732 -16.87 -13.32 25.56
CA LEU A 732 -15.49 -12.92 25.90
C LEU A 732 -15.26 -12.81 27.39
N TYR A 733 -16.17 -12.17 28.11
CA TYR A 733 -16.07 -12.12 29.57
C TYR A 733 -16.01 -13.53 30.17
N ARG A 734 -16.93 -14.43 29.77
CA ARG A 734 -16.92 -15.83 30.24
C ARG A 734 -15.56 -16.50 30.00
N LYS A 735 -15.04 -16.40 28.77
CA LYS A 735 -13.73 -16.97 28.43
C LYS A 735 -12.57 -16.35 29.22
N PHE A 736 -12.54 -15.03 29.41
CA PHE A 736 -11.50 -14.37 30.19
C PHE A 736 -11.54 -14.76 31.67
N TYR A 737 -12.73 -14.90 32.26
CA TYR A 737 -12.88 -15.35 33.65
C TYR A 737 -12.46 -16.80 33.84
N ILE A 738 -12.95 -17.72 33.00
CA ILE A 738 -12.61 -19.16 33.11
C ILE A 738 -11.10 -19.38 32.96
N SER A 739 -10.45 -18.63 32.06
CA SER A 739 -9.00 -18.70 31.85
C SER A 739 -8.17 -17.88 32.87
N GLY A 740 -8.81 -17.15 33.78
CA GLY A 740 -8.16 -16.33 34.81
C GLY A 740 -7.46 -15.07 34.28
N ARG A 741 -7.82 -14.58 33.09
CA ARG A 741 -7.21 -13.40 32.43
C ARG A 741 -7.99 -12.12 32.75
N LEU A 742 -7.84 -11.66 33.98
CA LEU A 742 -8.57 -10.50 34.49
C LEU A 742 -8.16 -9.18 33.82
N SER A 743 -6.89 -9.04 33.41
CA SER A 743 -6.40 -7.86 32.69
C SER A 743 -7.13 -7.64 31.35
N ALA A 744 -7.40 -8.72 30.60
CA ALA A 744 -8.17 -8.65 29.36
C ALA A 744 -9.65 -8.28 29.62
N ALA A 745 -10.26 -8.82 30.69
CA ALA A 745 -11.62 -8.44 31.09
C ALA A 745 -11.72 -6.95 31.51
N ARG A 746 -10.70 -6.43 32.21
CA ARG A 746 -10.59 -5.01 32.57
C ARG A 746 -10.52 -4.13 31.33
N GLU A 747 -9.70 -4.49 30.35
CA GLU A 747 -9.57 -3.70 29.13
C GLU A 747 -10.82 -3.78 28.24
N LEU A 748 -11.47 -4.95 28.16
CA LEU A 748 -12.77 -5.08 27.53
C LEU A 748 -13.80 -4.13 28.16
N CYS A 749 -13.89 -4.09 29.49
CA CYS A 749 -14.78 -3.16 30.19
C CYS A 749 -14.45 -1.69 29.91
N ARG A 750 -13.16 -1.35 29.82
CA ARG A 750 -12.72 0.03 29.58
C ARG A 750 -13.11 0.53 28.19
N ARG A 751 -13.04 -0.34 27.17
CA ARG A 751 -13.27 0.03 25.76
C ARG A 751 -14.69 -0.25 25.27
N MET A 752 -15.35 -1.24 25.86
CA MET A 752 -16.67 -1.73 25.45
C MET A 752 -17.72 -1.63 26.58
N LYS A 753 -17.63 -0.59 27.41
CA LYS A 753 -18.56 -0.38 28.52
C LYS A 753 -19.99 -0.20 28.02
N LEU A 754 -20.93 -0.99 28.54
CA LEU A 754 -22.31 -0.98 28.07
C LEU A 754 -23.03 0.36 28.30
N SER A 755 -22.70 1.06 29.38
CA SER A 755 -23.23 2.42 29.66
C SER A 755 -22.85 3.42 28.56
N ASP A 756 -21.59 3.42 28.13
CA ASP A 756 -21.10 4.32 27.09
C ASP A 756 -21.70 3.95 25.71
N ILE A 757 -21.69 2.65 25.39
CA ILE A 757 -22.24 2.13 24.13
C ILE A 757 -23.74 2.42 24.01
N SER A 758 -24.52 2.23 25.07
CA SER A 758 -25.96 2.48 25.06
C SER A 758 -26.30 3.96 24.90
N ARG A 759 -25.53 4.85 25.56
CA ARG A 759 -25.65 6.30 25.36
C ARG A 759 -25.33 6.71 23.93
N GLU A 760 -24.32 6.11 23.32
CA GLU A 760 -23.93 6.39 21.94
C GLU A 760 -24.98 5.89 20.93
N MET A 761 -25.47 4.66 21.08
CA MET A 761 -26.41 4.06 20.11
C MET A 761 -27.85 4.53 20.29
N PHE A 762 -28.30 4.75 21.52
CA PHE A 762 -29.71 5.02 21.83
C PHE A 762 -29.97 6.37 22.49
N GLY A 763 -28.93 7.09 22.93
CA GLY A 763 -29.06 8.38 23.61
C GLY A 763 -29.43 8.29 25.10
N PHE A 764 -29.47 7.09 25.67
CA PHE A 764 -29.74 6.86 27.10
C PHE A 764 -28.88 5.73 27.66
N ASP A 765 -28.66 5.73 28.97
CA ASP A 765 -27.86 4.73 29.64
C ASP A 765 -28.73 3.55 30.09
N ILE A 766 -28.45 2.35 29.59
CA ILE A 766 -29.19 1.14 29.96
C ILE A 766 -28.99 0.76 31.44
N SER A 767 -27.87 1.13 32.06
CA SER A 767 -27.62 0.87 33.48
C SER A 767 -28.56 1.66 34.41
N GLU A 768 -29.05 2.82 33.97
CA GLU A 768 -29.98 3.65 34.75
C GLU A 768 -31.37 3.02 34.91
N PHE A 769 -31.76 2.13 33.98
CA PHE A 769 -33.08 1.48 34.03
C PHE A 769 -33.13 0.28 34.99
N SER A 770 -31.98 -0.26 35.41
CA SER A 770 -31.92 -1.42 36.32
C SER A 770 -32.46 -1.09 37.73
N LEU A 771 -32.42 0.20 38.13
CA LEU A 771 -32.87 0.65 39.44
C LEU A 771 -34.40 0.85 39.53
N ASP A 772 -35.12 0.99 38.40
CA ASP A 772 -36.56 1.31 38.37
C ASP A 772 -37.46 0.10 38.09
N VAL A 773 -36.94 -1.02 37.57
CA VAL A 773 -37.77 -2.20 37.24
C VAL A 773 -38.28 -2.92 38.50
N ALA A 774 -37.52 -2.90 39.59
CA ALA A 774 -37.97 -3.42 40.89
C ALA A 774 -39.20 -2.66 41.44
N ALA A 775 -39.42 -1.40 41.02
CA ALA A 775 -40.58 -0.61 41.42
C ALA A 775 -41.82 -0.83 40.52
N MET A 776 -41.67 -1.45 39.35
CA MET A 776 -42.77 -1.64 38.39
C MET A 776 -43.42 -3.03 38.43
N GLN A 777 -42.83 -4.01 39.09
CA GLN A 777 -43.37 -5.38 39.17
C GLN A 777 -44.44 -5.59 40.27
N GLU A 778 -44.65 -4.63 41.18
CA GLU A 778 -45.71 -4.70 42.19
C GLU A 778 -46.87 -3.72 41.92
N VAL A 779 -47.69 -3.92 40.87
CA VAL A 779 -49.09 -3.47 40.93
C VAL A 779 -49.97 -4.37 40.06
N ASN A 780 -50.72 -5.29 40.69
CA ASN A 780 -52.08 -5.65 40.25
C ASN A 780 -52.83 -6.44 41.34
N THR A 781 -53.08 -5.80 42.48
CA THR A 781 -54.24 -6.11 43.34
C THR A 781 -54.65 -4.84 44.10
N PRO A 782 -55.93 -4.43 44.08
CA PRO A 782 -56.40 -3.31 44.88
C PRO A 782 -57.01 -3.83 46.18
N GLU A 783 -56.47 -3.47 47.36
CA GLU A 783 -57.22 -3.33 48.62
C GLU A 783 -56.35 -2.65 49.72
N PRO A 784 -56.96 -2.05 50.77
CA PRO A 784 -56.50 -0.76 51.28
C PRO A 784 -55.63 -0.80 52.56
N SER A 785 -54.69 0.14 52.59
CA SER A 785 -54.11 0.87 53.74
C SER A 785 -54.12 0.25 55.15
N SER A 786 -52.91 -0.06 55.66
CA SER A 786 -52.49 0.23 57.04
C SER A 786 -50.96 0.40 57.12
N PRO A 787 -50.44 1.17 58.09
CA PRO A 787 -49.17 1.89 57.94
C PRO A 787 -48.07 1.30 58.82
N THR A 788 -47.05 0.65 58.27
CA THR A 788 -45.74 0.56 58.94
C THR A 788 -44.64 0.10 57.99
N LYS A 789 -43.70 0.99 57.68
CA LYS A 789 -42.24 0.84 57.83
C LYS A 789 -41.52 1.79 56.88
N SER A 790 -40.99 2.84 57.47
CA SER A 790 -39.94 3.68 56.92
C SER A 790 -38.69 2.85 56.65
N ARG A 791 -38.35 2.63 55.38
CA ARG A 791 -36.96 2.47 54.94
C ARG A 791 -36.44 3.86 54.60
N LEU A 792 -35.70 4.45 55.53
CA LEU A 792 -34.88 5.63 55.31
C LEU A 792 -33.47 5.29 55.80
N LEU A 793 -32.57 5.02 54.85
CA LEU A 793 -31.16 5.37 54.98
C LEU A 793 -30.85 6.31 53.83
N SER A 794 -30.67 7.56 54.22
CA SER A 794 -30.29 8.68 53.39
C SER A 794 -28.86 8.55 52.88
N SER A 795 -28.64 8.82 51.60
CA SER A 795 -27.41 9.45 51.10
C SER A 795 -27.78 10.81 50.47
N PRO A 796 -27.01 11.88 50.72
CA PRO A 796 -27.38 13.24 50.36
C PRO A 796 -26.95 13.61 48.93
N HIS A 797 -27.84 14.35 48.26
CA HIS A 797 -27.55 15.25 47.13
C HIS A 797 -26.95 14.68 45.83
N LYS A 798 -27.84 14.25 44.92
CA LYS A 798 -27.76 14.68 43.51
C LYS A 798 -29.12 15.20 43.06
N ARG A 799 -29.20 16.50 42.82
CA ARG A 799 -30.34 17.15 42.16
C ARG A 799 -30.43 16.63 40.72
N SER A 800 -31.37 15.72 40.46
CA SER A 800 -31.76 15.40 39.09
C SER A 800 -32.54 16.57 38.50
N ARG A 801 -31.90 17.32 37.59
CA ARG A 801 -32.58 18.19 36.65
C ARG A 801 -32.99 17.33 35.47
N SER A 802 -34.27 16.97 35.42
CA SER A 802 -34.88 16.34 34.27
C SER A 802 -34.86 17.31 33.07
N ARG A 803 -34.11 16.96 32.03
CA ARG A 803 -34.43 17.34 30.65
C ARG A 803 -34.91 16.08 29.95
N THR A 804 -36.22 15.93 29.95
CA THR A 804 -36.95 15.00 29.09
C THR A 804 -36.62 15.29 27.63
N ASN A 805 -36.06 14.31 26.92
CA ASN A 805 -36.24 14.11 25.48
C ASN A 805 -35.68 12.73 25.10
N GLY A 806 -36.56 11.78 24.75
CA GLY A 806 -36.17 10.56 24.03
C GLY A 806 -36.37 9.20 24.72
N VAL A 807 -37.34 9.02 25.62
CA VAL A 807 -37.59 7.67 26.20
C VAL A 807 -38.20 6.76 25.13
N ALA A 808 -37.52 5.65 24.82
CA ALA A 808 -38.00 4.58 23.95
C ALA A 808 -39.33 3.98 24.48
N SER A 809 -40.19 3.48 23.60
CA SER A 809 -41.39 2.72 24.00
C SER A 809 -40.98 1.61 24.97
N GLY A 810 -41.72 1.43 26.08
CA GLY A 810 -41.34 0.53 27.17
C GLY A 810 -41.05 -0.92 26.72
N SER A 811 -41.62 -1.36 25.61
CA SER A 811 -41.36 -2.68 25.01
C SER A 811 -40.01 -2.81 24.29
N GLN A 812 -39.44 -1.73 23.78
CA GLN A 812 -38.12 -1.75 23.14
C GLN A 812 -37.01 -1.72 24.20
N ALA A 813 -37.17 -0.89 25.23
CA ALA A 813 -36.23 -0.85 26.35
C ALA A 813 -36.12 -2.22 27.04
N SER A 814 -37.24 -2.93 27.25
CA SER A 814 -37.23 -4.26 27.86
C SER A 814 -36.44 -5.30 27.04
N ILE A 815 -36.50 -5.24 25.70
CA ILE A 815 -35.74 -6.15 24.83
C ILE A 815 -34.24 -5.85 24.93
N LEU A 816 -33.85 -4.58 24.90
CA LEU A 816 -32.45 -4.16 25.05
C LEU A 816 -31.89 -4.57 26.42
N LEU A 817 -32.70 -4.43 27.48
CA LEU A 817 -32.38 -4.87 28.83
C LEU A 817 -32.18 -6.39 28.92
N GLN A 818 -33.05 -7.16 28.26
CA GLN A 818 -32.94 -8.62 28.24
C GLN A 818 -31.69 -9.08 27.49
N GLN A 819 -31.40 -8.50 26.33
CA GLN A 819 -30.24 -8.86 25.51
C GLN A 819 -28.90 -8.56 26.19
N SER A 820 -28.85 -7.54 27.05
CA SER A 820 -27.61 -7.10 27.71
C SER A 820 -27.38 -7.68 29.10
N GLN A 821 -28.33 -8.42 29.68
CA GLN A 821 -28.28 -8.89 31.07
C GLN A 821 -26.98 -9.61 31.41
N THR A 822 -26.63 -10.68 30.68
CA THR A 822 -25.46 -11.51 30.99
C THR A 822 -24.15 -10.72 30.87
N MET A 823 -24.03 -9.86 29.86
CA MET A 823 -22.83 -9.03 29.70
C MET A 823 -22.73 -7.97 30.80
N ARG A 824 -23.84 -7.35 31.22
CA ARG A 824 -23.86 -6.41 32.36
C ARG A 824 -23.44 -7.08 33.64
N ASP A 825 -24.00 -8.25 33.95
CA ASP A 825 -23.69 -8.98 35.18
C ASP A 825 -22.19 -9.31 35.25
N LEU A 826 -21.60 -9.72 34.13
CA LEU A 826 -20.16 -9.96 34.01
C LEU A 826 -19.34 -8.66 34.06
N GLU A 827 -19.81 -7.57 33.46
CA GLU A 827 -19.16 -6.24 33.54
C GLU A 827 -19.09 -5.73 35.00
N VAL A 828 -20.16 -5.91 35.76
CA VAL A 828 -20.23 -5.55 37.20
C VAL A 828 -19.16 -6.30 38.01
N LEU A 829 -18.88 -7.56 37.70
CA LEU A 829 -17.85 -8.33 38.39
C LEU A 829 -16.45 -7.71 38.20
N ILE A 830 -16.06 -7.34 36.98
CA ILE A 830 -14.75 -6.71 36.78
C ILE A 830 -14.70 -5.31 37.38
N LEU A 831 -15.80 -4.55 37.34
CA LEU A 831 -15.89 -3.26 38.01
C LEU A 831 -15.72 -3.39 39.54
N ALA A 832 -16.30 -4.42 40.16
CA ALA A 832 -16.12 -4.70 41.58
C ALA A 832 -14.67 -5.08 41.92
N LEU A 833 -14.05 -5.96 41.12
CA LEU A 833 -12.63 -6.32 41.29
C LEU A 833 -11.71 -5.12 41.11
N ASP A 834 -11.97 -4.25 40.13
CA ASP A 834 -11.19 -3.04 39.89
C ASP A 834 -11.36 -2.02 41.02
N ALA A 835 -12.57 -1.87 41.57
CA ALA A 835 -12.83 -1.04 42.74
C ALA A 835 -12.08 -1.52 43.99
N LEU A 836 -12.03 -2.84 44.22
CA LEU A 836 -11.25 -3.46 45.30
C LEU A 836 -9.75 -3.20 45.16
N GLU A 837 -9.19 -3.29 43.95
CA GLU A 837 -7.77 -2.98 43.69
C GLU A 837 -7.48 -1.48 43.89
N ARG A 838 -8.37 -0.59 43.43
CA ARG A 838 -8.26 0.86 43.68
C ARG A 838 -8.30 1.19 45.17
N TYR A 839 -9.19 0.56 45.92
CA TYR A 839 -9.23 0.68 47.38
C TYR A 839 -7.89 0.23 47.99
N ALA A 840 -7.35 -0.92 47.58
CA ALA A 840 -6.09 -1.43 48.10
C ALA A 840 -4.93 -0.44 47.85
N ILE A 841 -4.86 0.14 46.66
CA ILE A 841 -3.84 1.15 46.30
C ILE A 841 -3.96 2.40 47.19
N ASN A 842 -5.19 2.88 47.42
CA ASN A 842 -5.43 4.02 48.30
C ASN A 842 -5.08 3.70 49.76
N TYR A 843 -5.39 2.48 50.22
CA TYR A 843 -5.04 2.02 51.55
C TYR A 843 -3.51 1.93 51.76
N GLU A 844 -2.78 1.38 50.79
CA GLU A 844 -1.32 1.30 50.82
C GLU A 844 -0.67 2.70 50.81
N LYS A 845 -1.18 3.61 49.96
CA LYS A 845 -0.75 5.01 49.95
C LYS A 845 -0.96 5.68 51.30
N LEU A 846 -2.09 5.42 51.94
CA LEU A 846 -2.37 5.93 53.28
C LEU A 846 -1.38 5.35 54.30
N GLU A 847 -1.23 4.01 54.38
CA GLU A 847 -0.28 3.28 55.23
C GLU A 847 1.14 3.86 55.15
N ASN A 848 1.65 4.02 53.92
CA ASN A 848 3.00 4.55 53.67
C ASN A 848 3.18 6.00 54.15
N ASN A 849 2.10 6.77 54.22
CA ASN A 849 2.12 8.17 54.66
C ASN A 849 1.66 8.39 56.11
N LYS A 850 1.21 7.36 56.84
CA LYS A 850 0.71 7.45 58.24
C LYS A 850 1.69 8.12 59.22
N ARG A 851 2.99 8.10 58.93
CA ARG A 851 4.05 8.67 59.79
C ARG A 851 4.44 10.12 59.45
N ARG A 852 3.90 10.69 58.37
CA ARG A 852 4.18 12.09 57.99
C ARG A 852 3.37 13.07 58.84
N ARG A 853 3.93 14.27 59.10
CA ARG A 853 3.29 15.31 59.94
C ARG A 853 2.30 16.22 59.18
N ASP A 854 2.08 15.96 57.90
CA ASP A 854 1.16 16.76 57.08
C ASP A 854 -0.30 16.30 57.27
N SER A 855 -1.02 17.04 58.11
CA SER A 855 -2.42 16.74 58.45
C SER A 855 -3.39 16.98 57.30
N GLY A 856 -3.04 17.80 56.30
CA GLY A 856 -3.90 18.07 55.14
C GLY A 856 -3.91 16.87 54.20
N MET A 857 -2.72 16.44 53.77
CA MET A 857 -2.55 15.26 52.92
C MET A 857 -3.15 13.98 53.52
N LEU A 858 -3.04 13.78 54.84
CA LEU A 858 -3.65 12.62 55.52
C LEU A 858 -5.19 12.68 55.53
N LYS A 859 -5.78 13.89 55.54
CA LYS A 859 -7.23 14.06 55.44
C LYS A 859 -7.70 13.72 54.02
N ASP A 860 -7.01 14.24 53.00
CA ASP A 860 -7.33 13.98 51.60
C ASP A 860 -7.22 12.49 51.26
N LEU A 861 -6.20 11.81 51.78
CA LEU A 861 -6.04 10.35 51.61
C LEU A 861 -7.14 9.54 52.31
N ARG A 862 -7.71 10.03 53.42
CA ARG A 862 -8.86 9.39 54.09
C ARG A 862 -10.15 9.63 53.32
N GLU A 863 -10.35 10.82 52.79
CA GLU A 863 -11.51 11.13 51.91
C GLU A 863 -11.46 10.25 50.65
N GLY A 864 -10.30 10.15 49.99
CA GLY A 864 -10.13 9.25 48.83
C GLY A 864 -10.28 7.76 49.16
N LEU A 865 -9.92 7.33 50.38
CA LEU A 865 -10.17 5.96 50.84
C LEU A 865 -11.68 5.70 51.04
N GLN A 866 -12.42 6.66 51.59
CA GLN A 866 -13.88 6.57 51.76
C GLN A 866 -14.57 6.52 50.39
N GLU A 867 -14.18 7.36 49.44
CA GLU A 867 -14.71 7.34 48.07
C GLU A 867 -14.49 5.97 47.40
N ALA A 868 -13.28 5.40 47.52
CA ALA A 868 -12.98 4.07 46.98
C ALA A 868 -13.79 2.95 47.66
N LEU A 869 -14.09 3.08 48.96
CA LEU A 869 -14.95 2.13 49.69
C LEU A 869 -16.41 2.25 49.23
N ASP A 870 -16.92 3.46 49.06
CA ASP A 870 -18.28 3.74 48.58
C ASP A 870 -18.47 3.19 47.16
N ASP A 871 -17.50 3.43 46.27
CA ASP A 871 -17.48 2.88 44.90
C ASP A 871 -17.51 1.35 44.90
N THR A 872 -16.75 0.71 45.80
CA THR A 872 -16.74 -0.74 45.96
C THR A 872 -18.10 -1.26 46.42
N SER A 873 -18.75 -0.59 47.38
CA SER A 873 -20.08 -0.94 47.87
C SER A 873 -21.12 -0.90 46.75
N VAL A 874 -21.11 0.14 45.93
CA VAL A 874 -22.08 0.29 44.82
C VAL A 874 -22.02 -0.88 43.85
N GLN A 875 -20.83 -1.39 43.52
CA GLN A 875 -20.70 -2.52 42.59
C GLN A 875 -21.13 -3.85 43.24
N ILE A 876 -20.86 -4.03 44.53
CA ILE A 876 -21.20 -5.27 45.25
C ILE A 876 -22.70 -5.36 45.53
N ASP A 877 -23.36 -4.23 45.81
CA ASP A 877 -24.80 -4.17 46.04
C ASP A 877 -25.58 -4.72 44.83
N VAL A 878 -25.10 -4.50 43.61
CA VAL A 878 -25.72 -5.05 42.38
C VAL A 878 -25.63 -6.59 42.33
N MET A 879 -24.63 -7.19 42.95
CA MET A 879 -24.46 -8.66 43.00
C MET A 879 -25.29 -9.34 44.11
N LEU A 880 -25.97 -8.57 44.96
CA LEU A 880 -26.85 -9.07 46.02
C LEU A 880 -28.24 -9.49 45.49
N ASP A 881 -28.64 -8.98 44.32
CA ASP A 881 -29.87 -9.36 43.60
C ASP A 881 -29.63 -10.56 42.66
N GLU A 882 -30.61 -10.94 41.82
CA GLU A 882 -30.48 -12.03 40.86
C GLU A 882 -29.30 -11.79 39.88
N TRP A 883 -28.18 -12.49 40.10
CA TRP A 883 -26.93 -12.28 39.36
C TRP A 883 -26.43 -13.57 38.68
N LEU A 884 -26.20 -13.52 37.35
CA LEU A 884 -25.80 -14.66 36.51
C LEU A 884 -26.70 -15.90 36.66
N VAL A 885 -28.01 -15.68 36.75
CA VAL A 885 -29.01 -16.76 36.86
C VAL A 885 -29.59 -17.14 35.50
N ASN A 886 -29.62 -16.21 34.55
CA ASN A 886 -30.18 -16.42 33.21
C ASN A 886 -29.13 -17.03 32.27
N TYR A 887 -29.48 -18.12 31.59
CA TYR A 887 -28.63 -18.83 30.64
C TYR A 887 -29.43 -19.26 29.39
N GLU A 888 -28.78 -19.29 28.23
CA GLU A 888 -29.40 -19.72 26.97
C GLU A 888 -29.28 -21.23 26.75
N ASN A 889 -28.18 -21.84 27.20
CA ASN A 889 -27.90 -23.27 27.04
C ASN A 889 -27.20 -23.87 28.27
N GLU A 890 -27.17 -25.20 28.38
CA GLU A 890 -26.59 -25.89 29.54
C GLU A 890 -25.07 -25.70 29.65
N ALA A 891 -24.35 -25.53 28.54
CA ALA A 891 -22.92 -25.26 28.58
C ALA A 891 -22.61 -23.89 29.20
N GLU A 892 -23.36 -22.85 28.80
CA GLU A 892 -23.27 -21.51 29.39
C GLU A 892 -23.64 -21.53 30.86
N LYS A 893 -24.64 -22.33 31.27
CA LYS A 893 -24.98 -22.50 32.67
C LYS A 893 -23.80 -23.02 33.50
N GLU A 894 -23.13 -24.08 33.03
CA GLU A 894 -21.95 -24.65 33.70
C GLU A 894 -20.83 -23.60 33.81
N GLU A 895 -20.57 -22.86 32.74
CA GLU A 895 -19.57 -21.78 32.72
C GLU A 895 -19.91 -20.65 33.71
N LEU A 896 -21.17 -20.19 33.74
CA LEU A 896 -21.62 -19.15 34.66
C LEU A 896 -21.58 -19.63 36.12
N GLU A 897 -21.92 -20.89 36.39
CA GLU A 897 -21.77 -21.52 37.71
C GLU A 897 -20.31 -21.59 38.14
N GLU A 898 -19.39 -21.94 37.25
CA GLU A 898 -17.95 -21.95 37.53
C GLU A 898 -17.43 -20.54 37.88
N ILE A 899 -17.84 -19.52 37.13
CA ILE A 899 -17.48 -18.12 37.37
C ILE A 899 -18.00 -17.67 38.74
N ARG A 900 -19.28 -17.93 39.04
CA ARG A 900 -19.89 -17.62 40.35
C ARG A 900 -19.11 -18.26 41.49
N ASN A 901 -18.86 -19.56 41.41
CA ASN A 901 -18.19 -20.32 42.46
C ASN A 901 -16.71 -19.95 42.63
N THR A 902 -16.09 -19.37 41.61
CA THR A 902 -14.68 -18.95 41.65
C THR A 902 -14.53 -17.53 42.18
N TYR A 903 -15.36 -16.59 41.74
CA TYR A 903 -15.15 -15.16 41.99
C TYR A 903 -16.03 -14.58 43.11
N ILE A 904 -17.25 -15.06 43.32
CA ILE A 904 -18.12 -14.53 44.41
C ILE A 904 -17.44 -14.64 45.77
N PRO A 905 -16.90 -15.81 46.20
CA PRO A 905 -16.27 -15.91 47.51
C PRO A 905 -15.05 -15.01 47.65
N GLU A 906 -14.29 -14.80 46.57
CA GLU A 906 -13.11 -13.92 46.58
C GLU A 906 -13.51 -12.45 46.75
N VAL A 907 -14.47 -11.95 45.95
CA VAL A 907 -14.95 -10.55 46.00
C VAL A 907 -15.53 -10.23 47.37
N PHE A 908 -16.38 -11.10 47.91
CA PHE A 908 -17.05 -10.85 49.19
C PHE A 908 -16.11 -10.96 50.39
N LEU A 909 -15.12 -11.86 50.36
CA LEU A 909 -14.09 -11.92 51.41
C LEU A 909 -13.14 -10.72 51.35
N ASP A 910 -12.74 -10.29 50.15
CA ASP A 910 -11.94 -9.07 50.00
C ASP A 910 -12.73 -7.84 50.43
N TYR A 911 -14.02 -7.75 50.09
CA TYR A 911 -14.89 -6.67 50.54
C TYR A 911 -15.03 -6.63 52.07
N HIS A 912 -15.27 -7.79 52.71
CA HIS A 912 -15.22 -7.88 54.17
C HIS A 912 -13.92 -7.32 54.74
N ASN A 913 -12.78 -7.70 54.15
CA ASN A 913 -11.47 -7.22 54.59
C ASN A 913 -11.32 -5.71 54.34
N THR A 914 -11.81 -5.16 53.22
CA THR A 914 -11.80 -3.71 52.97
C THR A 914 -12.57 -2.94 54.03
N MET A 915 -13.77 -3.41 54.41
CA MET A 915 -14.57 -2.82 55.49
C MET A 915 -13.86 -2.94 56.84
N TYR A 916 -13.25 -4.09 57.14
CA TYR A 916 -12.49 -4.30 58.37
C TYR A 916 -11.32 -3.33 58.50
N PHE A 917 -10.46 -3.23 57.47
CA PHE A 917 -9.30 -2.33 57.49
C PHE A 917 -9.73 -0.87 57.48
N SER A 918 -10.80 -0.53 56.76
CA SER A 918 -11.43 0.80 56.80
C SER A 918 -11.93 1.13 58.20
N ALA A 919 -12.43 0.17 58.96
CA ALA A 919 -12.97 0.43 60.29
C ALA A 919 -11.92 0.92 61.30
N HIS A 920 -10.67 0.49 61.13
CA HIS A 920 -9.53 0.94 61.96
C HIS A 920 -8.97 2.30 61.55
N VAL A 921 -9.45 2.86 60.44
CA VAL A 921 -8.92 4.11 59.85
C VAL A 921 -9.98 5.22 59.78
N LEU A 922 -11.19 4.88 59.33
CA LEU A 922 -12.29 5.80 59.03
C LEU A 922 -13.31 5.83 60.16
N SER A 923 -14.04 4.74 60.38
CA SER A 923 -15.10 4.64 61.39
C SER A 923 -15.28 3.21 61.90
N SER A 924 -15.31 3.02 63.22
CA SER A 924 -15.54 1.71 63.84
C SER A 924 -16.93 1.12 63.55
N GLU A 925 -17.89 1.93 63.08
CA GLU A 925 -19.24 1.50 62.68
C GLU A 925 -19.22 0.53 61.49
N LEU A 926 -18.17 0.58 60.64
CA LEU A 926 -17.98 -0.35 59.52
C LEU A 926 -17.80 -1.81 59.99
N LEU A 927 -17.39 -2.06 61.23
CA LEU A 927 -17.35 -3.42 61.79
C LEU A 927 -18.75 -4.04 61.94
N VAL A 928 -19.79 -3.23 62.09
CA VAL A 928 -21.18 -3.72 62.07
C VAL A 928 -21.56 -4.16 60.66
N GLN A 929 -21.15 -3.40 59.64
CA GLN A 929 -21.37 -3.77 58.24
C GLN A 929 -20.64 -5.07 57.87
N CYS A 930 -19.43 -5.31 58.40
CA CYS A 930 -18.76 -6.61 58.28
C CYS A 930 -19.65 -7.77 58.78
N MET A 931 -20.38 -7.58 59.88
CA MET A 931 -21.28 -8.59 60.43
C MET A 931 -22.58 -8.72 59.63
N ASN A 932 -23.09 -7.64 59.07
CA ASN A 932 -24.28 -7.66 58.20
C ASN A 932 -24.04 -8.48 56.93
N LEU A 933 -22.79 -8.55 56.44
CA LEU A 933 -22.41 -9.40 55.31
C LEU A 933 -22.77 -10.88 55.56
N ALA A 934 -22.73 -11.36 56.81
CA ALA A 934 -23.15 -12.71 57.15
C ALA A 934 -24.65 -12.95 56.88
N THR A 935 -25.46 -11.92 57.15
CA THR A 935 -26.91 -11.95 56.87
C THR A 935 -27.16 -11.90 55.38
N GLN A 936 -26.49 -10.99 54.66
CA GLN A 936 -26.59 -10.88 53.20
C GLN A 936 -26.20 -12.17 52.48
N VAL A 937 -25.07 -12.79 52.85
CA VAL A 937 -24.62 -14.05 52.24
C VAL A 937 -25.60 -15.20 52.53
N ALA A 938 -26.25 -15.20 53.70
CA ALA A 938 -27.19 -16.25 54.11
C ALA A 938 -28.61 -16.07 53.54
N GLU A 939 -29.07 -14.83 53.31
CA GLU A 939 -30.39 -14.54 52.73
C GLU A 939 -30.43 -14.77 51.22
N VAL A 940 -29.30 -14.61 50.54
CA VAL A 940 -29.19 -14.70 49.09
C VAL A 940 -28.70 -16.10 48.65
N GLU A 941 -29.55 -16.82 47.91
CA GLU A 941 -29.34 -18.23 47.55
C GLU A 941 -28.07 -18.48 46.72
N HIS A 942 -27.81 -17.66 45.69
CA HIS A 942 -26.62 -17.82 44.85
C HIS A 942 -25.32 -17.54 45.62
N LEU A 943 -25.32 -16.60 46.57
CA LEU A 943 -24.17 -16.35 47.43
C LEU A 943 -23.89 -17.56 48.34
N THR A 944 -24.92 -18.05 49.05
CA THR A 944 -24.77 -19.21 49.94
C THR A 944 -24.25 -20.44 49.17
N SER A 945 -24.87 -20.75 48.03
CA SER A 945 -24.49 -21.90 47.20
C SER A 945 -23.05 -21.78 46.67
N SER A 946 -22.62 -20.59 46.23
CA SER A 946 -21.23 -20.37 45.79
C SER A 946 -20.20 -20.50 46.90
N PHE A 947 -20.47 -19.99 48.11
CA PHE A 947 -19.58 -20.17 49.26
C PHE A 947 -19.47 -21.64 49.69
N VAL A 948 -20.57 -22.40 49.60
CA VAL A 948 -20.61 -23.84 49.88
C VAL A 948 -19.84 -24.63 48.82
N ALA A 949 -20.12 -24.37 47.54
CA ALA A 949 -19.46 -25.03 46.40
C ALA A 949 -17.94 -24.78 46.40
N ALA A 950 -17.52 -23.56 46.73
CA ALA A 950 -16.10 -23.20 46.86
C ALA A 950 -15.44 -23.73 48.14
N ARG A 951 -16.21 -24.29 49.09
CA ARG A 951 -15.77 -24.73 50.43
C ARG A 951 -15.13 -23.60 51.26
N ARG A 952 -15.63 -22.36 51.12
CA ARG A 952 -15.09 -21.15 51.77
C ARG A 952 -15.90 -20.63 52.96
N VAL A 953 -17.01 -21.28 53.29
CA VAL A 953 -17.85 -20.89 54.46
C VAL A 953 -17.04 -20.81 55.75
N GLY A 954 -16.15 -21.77 56.00
CA GLY A 954 -15.29 -21.76 57.20
C GLY A 954 -14.36 -20.55 57.26
N GLU A 955 -13.92 -20.05 56.11
CA GLU A 955 -13.06 -18.88 56.04
C GLU A 955 -13.83 -17.58 56.25
N LEU A 956 -15.04 -17.48 55.70
CA LEU A 956 -15.96 -16.39 56.00
C LEU A 956 -16.25 -16.31 57.50
N MET A 957 -16.52 -17.45 58.15
CA MET A 957 -16.74 -17.49 59.59
C MET A 957 -15.51 -17.07 60.39
N ASN A 958 -14.31 -17.46 59.97
CA ASN A 958 -13.07 -17.01 60.60
C ASN A 958 -12.88 -15.49 60.42
N ALA A 959 -13.21 -14.94 59.25
CA ALA A 959 -13.12 -13.51 58.99
C ALA A 959 -14.08 -12.70 59.88
N LEU A 960 -15.33 -13.16 59.98
CA LEU A 960 -16.35 -12.59 60.87
C LEU A 960 -15.94 -12.68 62.35
N ALA A 961 -15.31 -13.79 62.77
CA ALA A 961 -14.82 -13.95 64.14
C ALA A 961 -13.72 -12.92 64.48
N VAL A 962 -12.83 -12.62 63.53
CA VAL A 962 -11.81 -11.57 63.69
C VAL A 962 -12.46 -10.19 63.79
N SER A 963 -13.43 -9.88 62.93
CA SER A 963 -14.21 -8.63 63.01
C SER A 963 -14.95 -8.50 64.34
N SER A 964 -15.60 -9.56 64.81
CA SER A 964 -16.29 -9.59 66.10
C SER A 964 -15.32 -9.41 67.28
N LYS A 965 -14.12 -9.99 67.23
CA LYS A 965 -13.08 -9.75 68.24
C LYS A 965 -12.64 -8.28 68.24
N SER A 966 -12.49 -7.68 67.07
CA SER A 966 -12.17 -6.25 66.95
C SER A 966 -13.29 -5.36 67.46
N MET A 967 -14.57 -5.73 67.27
CA MET A 967 -15.71 -5.01 67.86
C MET A 967 -15.64 -4.97 69.39
N VAL A 968 -15.30 -6.09 70.05
CA VAL A 968 -15.11 -6.16 71.52
C VAL A 968 -14.04 -5.17 71.97
N ASN A 969 -12.92 -5.12 71.24
CA ASN A 969 -11.78 -4.25 71.56
C ASN A 969 -12.05 -2.75 71.35
N THR A 970 -13.16 -2.37 70.70
CA THR A 970 -13.52 -0.95 70.55
C THR A 970 -14.06 -0.32 71.84
N HIS A 971 -14.43 -1.13 72.85
CA HIS A 971 -15.05 -0.68 74.10
C HIS A 971 -16.26 0.26 73.90
N ALA A 972 -17.05 0.02 72.84
CA ALA A 972 -18.22 0.83 72.52
C ALA A 972 -19.26 0.79 73.66
N LYS A 973 -19.85 1.96 73.98
CA LYS A 973 -20.85 2.06 75.06
C LYS A 973 -22.09 1.21 74.72
N PRO A 974 -22.55 0.32 75.62
CA PRO A 974 -23.75 -0.46 75.40
C PRO A 974 -24.98 0.45 75.27
N GLY A 975 -25.82 0.20 74.26
CA GLY A 975 -27.09 0.91 74.03
C GLY A 975 -27.10 1.99 72.93
N VAL A 976 -25.96 2.30 72.31
CA VAL A 976 -25.92 3.18 71.12
C VAL A 976 -26.33 2.37 69.89
N ARG A 977 -27.52 2.67 69.33
CA ARG A 977 -28.03 2.06 68.10
C ARG A 977 -27.69 2.93 66.89
N LEU A 978 -27.17 2.29 65.84
CA LEU A 978 -27.02 2.87 64.52
C LEU A 978 -28.40 3.08 63.87
N LEU A 979 -28.44 3.83 62.77
CA LEU A 979 -29.66 4.20 62.05
C LEU A 979 -30.53 2.97 61.62
N GLY A 980 -29.91 1.79 61.46
CA GLY A 980 -30.59 0.51 61.15
C GLY A 980 -31.07 -0.30 62.37
N GLY A 981 -30.84 0.17 63.61
CA GLY A 981 -31.18 -0.56 64.85
C GLY A 981 -30.09 -1.49 65.38
N GLU A 982 -29.01 -1.67 64.64
CA GLU A 982 -27.81 -2.44 65.00
C GLU A 982 -26.96 -1.69 66.05
N SER A 983 -26.08 -2.37 66.78
CA SER A 983 -25.23 -1.72 67.79
C SER A 983 -23.84 -2.35 67.89
N LEU A 984 -22.81 -1.53 68.05
CA LEU A 984 -21.43 -1.97 68.31
C LEU A 984 -21.26 -2.63 69.69
N GLY A 985 -22.10 -2.27 70.67
CA GLY A 985 -21.97 -2.65 72.08
C GLY A 985 -22.61 -3.99 72.47
N ILE A 986 -22.78 -4.94 71.55
CA ILE A 986 -23.39 -6.25 71.86
C ILE A 986 -22.49 -7.08 72.80
N TRP A 987 -21.17 -6.89 72.72
CA TRP A 987 -20.18 -7.65 73.46
C TRP A 987 -19.43 -6.76 74.47
N ALA A 988 -20.11 -6.39 75.56
CA ALA A 988 -19.45 -5.77 76.71
C ALA A 988 -19.20 -6.85 77.78
N PRO A 989 -18.09 -7.59 77.77
CA PRO A 989 -17.77 -8.51 78.85
C PRO A 989 -17.59 -7.71 80.14
N GLN A 990 -18.42 -7.97 81.15
CA GLN A 990 -18.10 -7.54 82.51
C GLN A 990 -16.96 -8.44 83.00
N VAL A 991 -15.73 -7.91 83.01
CA VAL A 991 -14.62 -8.58 83.70
C VAL A 991 -14.82 -8.35 85.19
N SER A 992 -15.04 -9.42 85.95
CA SER A 992 -15.01 -9.39 87.41
C SER A 992 -13.56 -9.24 87.87
N ASP A 993 -13.28 -8.24 88.71
CA ASP A 993 -11.97 -7.89 89.28
C ASP A 993 -11.41 -8.95 90.28
N GLU A 994 -11.37 -10.25 89.95
CA GLU A 994 -10.89 -11.29 90.89
C GLU A 994 -9.55 -11.97 90.53
N GLU A 995 -8.85 -11.65 89.44
CA GLU A 995 -7.60 -12.36 89.07
C GLU A 995 -6.41 -11.45 88.68
N ASN A 996 -6.11 -10.39 89.45
CA ASN A 996 -4.85 -9.64 89.27
C ASN A 996 -4.00 -9.41 90.52
N ASP A 997 -4.24 -10.18 91.59
CA ASP A 997 -3.44 -10.11 92.83
C ASP A 997 -2.71 -11.44 93.08
N THR A 998 -1.85 -11.86 92.16
CA THR A 998 -0.69 -12.76 92.34
C THR A 998 -0.01 -12.84 90.96
N THR A 999 1.19 -12.31 90.69
CA THR A 999 2.46 -12.52 91.39
C THR A 999 3.45 -11.42 91.00
N GLN A 1000 3.86 -10.60 91.98
CA GLN A 1000 5.20 -10.03 92.00
C GLN A 1000 6.13 -11.06 92.64
N GLU A 1001 7.11 -11.58 91.89
CA GLU A 1001 8.49 -11.90 92.33
C GLU A 1001 9.24 -12.64 91.21
N GLN A 1002 9.93 -11.87 90.35
CA GLN A 1002 11.35 -12.00 89.95
C GLN A 1002 11.67 -11.12 88.74
#